data_AF-A0A3A4X6L4-F1
#
_entry.id   AF-A0A3A4X6L4-F1
#
_cell.length_a   1.000
_cell.length_b   1.000
_cell.length_c   1.000
_cell.angle_alpha   90.00
_cell.angle_beta   90.00
_cell.angle_gamma   90.00
#
_symmetry.space_group_name_H-M   'P 1'
#
loop_
_entity.id
_entity.type
_entity.pdbx_description
1 polymer ?
#
loop_
_entity_poly.entity_id
_entity_poly.type
_entity_poly.pdbx_seq_one_letter_code
_entity_poly.pdbx_strand_id
1 'polypeptide(L)'
;MQAGYDDAVSSGRETECKEKGEKMQNVRPPLVIILMCAAALFISSQTVSAEEFINSLGIKMVKIPAGTYVVGENQTSTVTITRPFWISANEITNEQYEQFDPAYQRTGWGELDDHPVNFLTWWEATAYCEWLNEVEKGSGLTYRLPHEYEWEWAAHGGKKFPYPNTNPALGNVSANLRLEANSYGVGGPDVWAHHAPVGSLAPNGYGLYDMIGNAKEWCCNKSFNYPVTDIHDPLNPNYLGESKTHMMRGNSCWTGALDALTVYYRIYYSNNALSPKVGFRVVAVGSDEPNDPPAIDSTDPVSPLTLTSGETQAFTVEATDPNGDPLGYSWKLDGVSVDGSEAQYAYTAYSAHNAGIGRHILAVEVSDGNGGIAGHAWEIDVVPGIGQPVTIDLAIASKTDDALELKSGYTKLTSGTQQFGFGNTNGFRFTNVPIPRGAVIQEARLSTWCYSANQAGPVTIVYRGDAAGDAAPFAPGYYQLSGRSSTVQSVTETLPVWSRGQYNDSVDLAGIVQEIVNLPGWNSGSSLAIFAGSESSPYRLIAAQDYLTGRYPPQLFVRYVVGGNPPPPPPPEEPAIGLNPSSLSFTIAEGGGNIPVTLSNLGEGAMSWTASVDQNWLTVSPAAGTVSSGPASLNIAVDSAGLSSGNYSGTVTIFSPEADNSPKTIAVALSVEPTGGGDSVEAVFTVTGWKDDGWEKSSSYPDLDGSITVGMDLWNVHRFINVSIPYGARIVSAEMTFYTYSSGGSKPLDITFYGENVSNAQPLDYANRDISERAKTSSSVFQPGVTNWSNGYWTSADLSTVIEEIVQKGDWAAGNALCILIHGSGGPRYTGAADNSRPARLTVTYIAP
;
A
#
# COMPACT_ATOMS: atom_id res chain seq x y z
N MET A 1 7.96 -89.05 22.57
CA MET A 1 8.47 -90.32 22.02
C MET A 1 8.98 -90.06 20.62
N GLN A 2 10.23 -90.44 20.39
CA GLN A 2 10.98 -90.63 19.13
C GLN A 2 10.46 -90.06 17.79
N ALA A 3 11.24 -89.14 17.23
CA ALA A 3 12.03 -89.23 15.98
C ALA A 3 11.61 -90.17 14.84
N GLY A 4 11.84 -89.69 13.59
CA GLY A 4 12.11 -90.56 12.44
C GLY A 4 11.89 -89.90 11.07
N TYR A 5 12.84 -89.08 10.65
CA TYR A 5 13.02 -88.59 9.27
C TYR A 5 13.52 -89.73 8.36
N ASP A 6 13.15 -89.73 7.07
CA ASP A 6 14.09 -89.79 5.93
C ASP A 6 13.38 -89.87 4.57
N ASP A 7 13.84 -89.01 3.65
CA ASP A 7 14.38 -89.33 2.31
C ASP A 7 14.01 -88.36 1.16
N ALA A 8 14.98 -87.47 0.88
CA ALA A 8 15.72 -87.30 -0.36
C ALA A 8 15.03 -87.10 -1.75
N VAL A 9 15.32 -85.91 -2.30
CA VAL A 9 15.90 -85.63 -3.64
C VAL A 9 15.07 -85.88 -4.91
N SER A 10 14.88 -84.81 -5.70
CA SER A 10 15.20 -84.65 -7.15
C SER A 10 14.23 -83.67 -7.81
N SER A 11 14.72 -82.49 -8.22
CA SER A 11 15.02 -82.10 -9.60
C SER A 11 13.82 -81.84 -10.53
N GLY A 12 13.75 -80.61 -11.04
CA GLY A 12 13.59 -80.40 -12.49
C GLY A 12 12.23 -79.97 -13.03
N ARG A 13 12.21 -78.70 -13.45
CA ARG A 13 11.61 -78.12 -14.68
C ARG A 13 10.08 -78.12 -14.89
N GLU A 14 9.62 -76.88 -15.09
CA GLU A 14 8.84 -76.38 -16.24
C GLU A 14 7.73 -77.29 -16.81
N THR A 15 6.47 -76.84 -16.83
CA THR A 15 5.90 -76.03 -17.93
C THR A 15 4.42 -75.73 -17.69
N GLU A 16 4.08 -74.46 -17.91
CA GLU A 16 2.93 -73.89 -18.61
C GLU A 16 1.61 -74.66 -18.88
N CYS A 17 0.56 -73.84 -18.72
CA CYS A 17 -0.57 -73.59 -19.64
C CYS A 17 -1.91 -74.32 -19.45
N LYS A 18 -2.92 -73.47 -19.17
CA LYS A 18 -4.26 -73.37 -19.81
C LYS A 18 -5.22 -74.53 -19.51
N GLU A 19 -6.51 -74.34 -19.20
CA GLU A 19 -7.47 -73.35 -19.66
C GLU A 19 -8.83 -73.56 -18.93
N LYS A 20 -9.58 -72.46 -18.79
CA LYS A 20 -11.05 -72.29 -18.95
C LYS A 20 -12.10 -73.07 -18.14
N GLY A 21 -13.00 -72.25 -17.58
CA GLY A 21 -14.47 -72.40 -17.66
C GLY A 21 -15.10 -73.11 -16.47
N GLU A 22 -16.24 -72.72 -15.90
CA GLU A 22 -17.30 -71.79 -16.26
C GLU A 22 -18.12 -71.43 -15.00
N LYS A 23 -18.94 -70.39 -15.16
CA LYS A 23 -19.98 -69.83 -14.28
C LYS A 23 -20.91 -70.87 -13.63
N MET A 24 -21.41 -70.60 -12.42
CA MET A 24 -22.81 -70.20 -12.18
C MET A 24 -23.21 -70.08 -10.68
N GLN A 25 -23.86 -68.94 -10.40
CA GLN A 25 -25.11 -68.74 -9.64
C GLN A 25 -25.16 -68.78 -8.10
N ASN A 26 -25.46 -67.58 -7.59
CA ASN A 26 -26.27 -67.20 -6.43
C ASN A 26 -27.32 -68.23 -5.97
N VAL A 27 -27.35 -68.52 -4.66
CA VAL A 27 -28.58 -68.65 -3.86
C VAL A 27 -28.33 -68.22 -2.40
N ARG A 28 -29.04 -67.18 -1.92
CA ARG A 28 -29.44 -66.97 -0.50
C ARG A 28 -30.91 -67.41 -0.38
N PRO A 29 -31.42 -67.95 0.76
CA PRO A 29 -31.95 -67.11 1.88
C PRO A 29 -32.01 -67.86 3.26
N PRO A 30 -32.79 -67.46 4.30
CA PRO A 30 -32.98 -66.16 4.96
C PRO A 30 -32.81 -66.18 6.52
N LEU A 31 -32.82 -64.98 7.12
CA LEU A 31 -32.99 -64.65 8.54
C LEU A 31 -34.20 -65.33 9.22
N VAL A 32 -34.03 -65.75 10.49
CA VAL A 32 -35.11 -65.75 11.50
C VAL A 32 -34.56 -65.21 12.83
N ILE A 33 -35.18 -64.13 13.31
CA ILE A 33 -35.01 -63.49 14.61
C ILE A 33 -36.00 -64.13 15.59
N ILE A 34 -35.55 -64.64 16.74
CA ILE A 34 -36.37 -64.81 17.94
C ILE A 34 -35.52 -64.41 19.16
N LEU A 35 -35.95 -63.34 19.84
CA LEU A 35 -35.56 -62.96 21.20
C LEU A 35 -36.21 -63.92 22.22
N MET A 36 -35.50 -64.36 23.26
CA MET A 36 -35.87 -64.12 24.66
C MET A 36 -34.84 -64.66 25.69
N CYS A 37 -34.56 -63.78 26.63
CA CYS A 37 -33.78 -63.77 27.89
C CYS A 37 -33.54 -65.06 28.72
N ALA A 38 -32.29 -65.09 29.23
CA ALA A 38 -31.86 -65.20 30.64
C ALA A 38 -31.44 -66.56 31.27
N ALA A 39 -30.12 -66.61 31.54
CA ALA A 39 -29.43 -67.03 32.76
C ALA A 39 -29.23 -68.53 33.08
N ALA A 40 -27.97 -68.99 32.99
CA ALA A 40 -27.19 -69.48 34.13
C ALA A 40 -25.71 -69.73 33.73
N LEU A 41 -24.81 -69.39 34.65
CA LEU A 41 -23.37 -69.32 34.50
C LEU A 41 -22.70 -70.68 34.22
N PHE A 42 -21.84 -70.71 33.19
CA PHE A 42 -20.58 -71.46 33.19
C PHE A 42 -19.55 -70.60 32.44
N ILE A 43 -18.76 -69.80 33.16
CA ILE A 43 -17.60 -69.12 32.57
C ILE A 43 -16.50 -70.18 32.42
N SER A 44 -16.42 -70.76 31.22
CA SER A 44 -15.17 -71.31 30.73
C SER A 44 -14.23 -70.14 30.44
N SER A 45 -13.05 -70.12 31.03
CA SER A 45 -12.01 -69.14 30.71
C SER A 45 -11.50 -69.41 29.29
N GLN A 46 -12.16 -68.82 28.29
CA GLN A 46 -11.59 -68.71 26.96
C GLN A 46 -10.56 -67.58 26.99
N THR A 47 -9.29 -67.95 26.87
CA THR A 47 -8.23 -67.03 26.46
C THR A 47 -8.57 -66.55 25.05
N VAL A 48 -9.03 -65.31 24.92
CA VAL A 48 -9.17 -64.66 23.61
C VAL A 48 -7.76 -64.43 23.10
N SER A 49 -7.34 -65.17 22.06
CA SER A 49 -6.11 -64.86 21.33
C SER A 49 -6.27 -63.47 20.73
N ALA A 50 -5.33 -62.57 20.97
CA ALA A 50 -5.33 -61.25 20.35
C ALA A 50 -5.28 -61.40 18.81
N GLU A 51 -5.97 -60.51 18.10
CA GLU A 51 -5.90 -60.44 16.63
C GLU A 51 -4.47 -60.07 16.22
N GLU A 52 -3.87 -60.80 15.28
CA GLU A 52 -2.46 -60.63 14.87
C GLU A 52 -2.30 -60.68 13.35
N PHE A 53 -1.31 -59.96 12.83
CA PHE A 53 -0.83 -60.11 11.45
C PHE A 53 0.70 -60.07 11.39
N ILE A 54 1.28 -60.51 10.27
CA ILE A 54 2.71 -60.41 10.00
C ILE A 54 2.87 -59.52 8.77
N ASN A 55 3.66 -58.45 8.86
CA ASN A 55 3.87 -57.54 7.73
C ASN A 55 4.86 -58.13 6.69
N SER A 56 5.15 -57.39 5.61
CA SER A 56 6.02 -57.89 4.53
C SER A 56 7.47 -58.16 4.97
N LEU A 57 7.89 -57.57 6.09
CA LEU A 57 9.22 -57.76 6.69
C LEU A 57 9.28 -58.85 7.76
N GLY A 58 8.19 -59.60 7.96
CA GLY A 58 8.13 -60.64 8.99
C GLY A 58 7.92 -60.12 10.42
N ILE A 59 7.57 -58.84 10.58
CA ILE A 59 7.26 -58.26 11.89
C ILE A 59 5.86 -58.70 12.30
N LYS A 60 5.77 -59.45 13.40
CA LYS A 60 4.50 -59.86 13.99
C LYS A 60 3.88 -58.68 14.76
N MET A 61 2.69 -58.27 14.34
CA MET A 61 1.93 -57.16 14.90
C MET A 61 0.69 -57.70 15.63
N VAL A 62 0.42 -57.20 16.83
CA VAL A 62 -0.67 -57.61 17.72
C VAL A 62 -1.62 -56.44 17.93
N LYS A 63 -2.93 -56.67 17.78
CA LYS A 63 -3.95 -55.67 18.00
C LYS A 63 -4.20 -55.43 19.48
N ILE A 64 -4.10 -54.18 19.88
CA ILE A 64 -4.39 -53.69 21.22
C ILE A 64 -5.75 -52.99 21.18
N PRO A 65 -6.72 -53.38 22.04
CA PRO A 65 -8.04 -52.76 22.03
C PRO A 65 -8.00 -51.32 22.55
N ALA A 66 -8.96 -50.51 22.11
CA ALA A 66 -9.30 -49.26 22.76
C ALA A 66 -9.71 -49.50 24.23
N GLY A 67 -9.44 -48.55 25.09
CA GLY A 67 -9.77 -48.66 26.51
C GLY A 67 -9.18 -47.55 27.36
N THR A 68 -9.62 -47.53 28.62
CA THR A 68 -9.13 -46.58 29.62
C THR A 68 -8.36 -47.32 30.70
N TYR A 69 -7.21 -46.77 31.09
CA TYR A 69 -6.39 -47.30 32.18
C TYR A 69 -5.86 -46.18 33.07
N VAL A 70 -5.43 -46.58 34.27
CA VAL A 70 -4.82 -45.66 35.24
C VAL A 70 -3.32 -45.69 35.02
N VAL A 71 -2.73 -44.53 34.71
CA VAL A 71 -1.33 -44.43 34.31
C VAL A 71 -0.39 -44.14 35.48
N GLY A 72 0.79 -44.76 35.45
CA GLY A 72 1.89 -44.44 36.34
C GLY A 72 1.81 -45.05 37.74
N GLU A 73 2.89 -44.89 38.51
CA GLU A 73 3.08 -45.53 39.81
C GLU A 73 2.06 -45.10 40.88
N ASN A 74 1.71 -43.80 40.91
CA ASN A 74 0.82 -43.21 41.93
C ASN A 74 -0.67 -43.36 41.61
N GLN A 75 -1.02 -43.86 40.42
CA GLN A 75 -2.38 -44.16 39.99
C GLN A 75 -3.41 -43.02 40.12
N THR A 76 -3.01 -41.78 39.85
CA THR A 76 -3.86 -40.59 40.03
C THR A 76 -4.50 -40.06 38.75
N SER A 77 -4.02 -40.47 37.57
CA SER A 77 -4.48 -39.96 36.27
C SER A 77 -5.01 -41.12 35.41
N THR A 78 -6.04 -40.85 34.61
CA THR A 78 -6.57 -41.84 33.65
C THR A 78 -6.16 -41.48 32.23
N VAL A 79 -5.86 -42.49 31.43
CA VAL A 79 -5.59 -42.36 30.00
C VAL A 79 -6.61 -43.18 29.25
N THR A 80 -7.28 -42.57 28.28
CA THR A 80 -8.19 -43.22 27.35
C THR A 80 -7.53 -43.32 25.98
N ILE A 81 -7.29 -44.54 25.52
CA ILE A 81 -6.96 -44.87 24.15
C ILE A 81 -8.29 -45.12 23.43
N THR A 82 -8.74 -44.20 22.59
CA THR A 82 -10.10 -44.26 22.02
C THR A 82 -10.23 -45.23 20.85
N ARG A 83 -9.12 -45.53 20.17
CA ARG A 83 -9.07 -46.39 18.98
C ARG A 83 -8.09 -47.56 19.18
N PRO A 84 -8.43 -48.78 18.70
CA PRO A 84 -7.47 -49.88 18.72
C PRO A 84 -6.28 -49.57 17.81
N PHE A 85 -5.11 -50.07 18.17
CA PHE A 85 -3.87 -49.94 17.38
C PHE A 85 -3.13 -51.27 17.33
N TRP A 86 -2.17 -51.41 16.42
CA TRP A 86 -1.30 -52.58 16.35
C TRP A 86 0.05 -52.24 16.96
N ILE A 87 0.69 -53.18 17.65
CA ILE A 87 2.06 -53.03 18.16
C ILE A 87 2.87 -54.30 17.87
N SER A 88 4.16 -54.16 17.56
CA SER A 88 5.00 -55.32 17.32
C SER A 88 5.11 -56.17 18.59
N ALA A 89 4.92 -57.49 18.42
CA ALA A 89 4.92 -58.46 19.52
C ALA A 89 6.25 -58.44 20.27
N ASN A 90 7.34 -58.24 19.53
CA ASN A 90 8.70 -58.19 19.98
C ASN A 90 9.31 -56.79 19.74
N GLU A 91 10.45 -56.54 20.38
CA GLU A 91 11.38 -55.50 19.96
C GLU A 91 11.82 -55.73 18.50
N ILE A 92 12.16 -54.67 17.77
CA ILE A 92 12.71 -54.80 16.42
C ILE A 92 14.06 -55.53 16.51
N THR A 93 14.24 -56.55 15.70
CA THR A 93 15.44 -57.40 15.69
C THR A 93 16.56 -56.83 14.83
N ASN A 94 17.79 -57.32 15.02
CA ASN A 94 18.92 -56.99 14.16
C ASN A 94 18.62 -57.31 12.68
N GLU A 95 18.06 -58.49 12.37
CA GLU A 95 17.72 -58.87 11.00
C GLU A 95 16.66 -57.94 10.36
N GLN A 96 15.68 -57.50 11.15
CA GLN A 96 14.65 -56.56 10.67
C GLN A 96 15.22 -55.16 10.45
N TYR A 97 16.17 -54.71 11.28
CA TYR A 97 16.80 -53.40 11.14
C TYR A 97 17.83 -53.35 10.01
N GLU A 98 18.57 -54.42 9.76
CA GLU A 98 19.55 -54.51 8.67
C GLU A 98 18.92 -54.44 7.28
N GLN A 99 17.62 -54.71 7.16
CA GLN A 99 16.87 -54.46 5.92
C GLN A 99 16.70 -52.96 5.62
N PHE A 100 16.66 -52.11 6.66
CA PHE A 100 16.66 -50.66 6.55
C PHE A 100 18.08 -50.11 6.35
N ASP A 101 19.02 -50.54 7.20
CA ASP A 101 20.42 -50.13 7.16
C ASP A 101 21.37 -51.33 7.10
N PRO A 102 21.71 -51.82 5.89
CA PRO A 102 22.66 -52.93 5.72
C PRO A 102 24.08 -52.62 6.20
N ALA A 103 24.40 -51.36 6.50
CA ALA A 103 25.70 -50.94 7.04
C ALA A 103 25.72 -50.92 8.57
N TYR A 104 24.59 -51.17 9.23
CA TYR A 104 24.50 -51.28 10.68
C TYR A 104 25.49 -52.31 11.23
N GLN A 105 26.18 -51.95 12.30
CA GLN A 105 27.14 -52.82 12.98
C GLN A 105 26.56 -53.27 14.31
N ARG A 106 26.26 -54.57 14.42
CA ARG A 106 25.82 -55.19 15.67
C ARG A 106 26.85 -54.97 16.77
N THR A 107 26.35 -54.80 17.99
CA THR A 107 27.22 -54.66 19.17
C THR A 107 27.42 -56.00 19.88
N GLY A 108 28.47 -56.11 20.69
CA GLY A 108 28.71 -57.30 21.53
C GLY A 108 27.67 -57.55 22.63
N TRP A 109 26.59 -56.76 22.68
CA TRP A 109 25.47 -56.94 23.61
C TRP A 109 24.28 -57.65 22.96
N GLY A 110 24.32 -57.88 21.64
CA GLY A 110 23.35 -58.70 20.93
C GLY A 110 23.77 -58.90 19.48
N GLU A 111 24.48 -60.00 19.21
CA GLU A 111 25.17 -60.24 17.94
C GLU A 111 24.38 -61.10 16.95
N LEU A 112 23.27 -61.72 17.38
CA LEU A 112 22.48 -62.62 16.55
C LEU A 112 21.30 -61.91 15.88
N ASP A 113 20.81 -62.51 14.79
CA ASP A 113 19.73 -61.99 13.94
C ASP A 113 18.45 -61.69 14.74
N ASP A 114 18.13 -62.58 15.68
CA ASP A 114 16.93 -62.57 16.51
C ASP A 114 17.08 -61.80 17.83
N HIS A 115 18.22 -61.14 18.06
CA HIS A 115 18.39 -60.23 19.19
C HIS A 115 17.81 -58.84 18.85
N PRO A 116 17.37 -58.05 19.86
CA PRO A 116 16.87 -56.71 19.60
C PRO A 116 17.99 -55.80 19.09
N VAL A 117 17.67 -55.03 18.05
CA VAL A 117 18.54 -53.97 17.56
C VAL A 117 18.80 -52.97 18.68
N ASN A 118 20.05 -52.57 18.83
CA ASN A 118 20.47 -51.68 19.91
C ASN A 118 21.53 -50.69 19.45
N PHE A 119 21.95 -49.79 20.33
CA PHE A 119 22.97 -48.78 20.02
C PHE A 119 22.56 -47.87 18.84
N LEU A 120 21.30 -47.41 18.88
CA LEU A 120 20.77 -46.43 17.94
C LEU A 120 20.12 -45.24 18.66
N THR A 121 20.16 -44.10 18.01
CA THR A 121 19.51 -42.86 18.44
C THR A 121 18.00 -42.91 18.23
N TRP A 122 17.27 -41.99 18.87
CA TRP A 122 15.83 -41.85 18.62
C TRP A 122 15.53 -41.52 17.15
N TRP A 123 16.40 -40.73 16.52
CA TRP A 123 16.27 -40.34 15.11
C TRP A 123 16.40 -41.55 14.19
N GLU A 124 17.32 -42.46 14.46
CA GLU A 124 17.49 -43.70 13.69
C GLU A 124 16.29 -44.65 13.86
N ALA A 125 15.72 -44.76 15.07
CA ALA A 125 14.50 -45.52 15.32
C ALA A 125 13.28 -44.95 14.56
N THR A 126 13.21 -43.61 14.48
CA THR A 126 12.15 -42.90 13.76
C THR A 126 12.33 -43.05 12.24
N ALA A 127 13.55 -42.91 11.74
CA ALA A 127 13.88 -43.11 10.34
C ALA A 127 13.56 -44.54 9.87
N TYR A 128 13.74 -45.55 10.72
CA TYR A 128 13.27 -46.92 10.46
C TYR A 128 11.75 -46.97 10.25
N CYS A 129 10.97 -46.27 11.07
CA CYS A 129 9.51 -46.22 10.92
C CYS A 129 9.09 -45.50 9.63
N GLU A 130 9.76 -44.40 9.28
CA GLU A 130 9.54 -43.67 8.03
C GLU A 130 9.84 -44.56 6.81
N TRP A 131 10.96 -45.28 6.84
CA TRP A 131 11.29 -46.25 5.79
C TRP A 131 10.28 -47.40 5.72
N LEU A 132 9.84 -47.92 6.87
CA LEU A 132 8.85 -48.99 6.94
C LEU A 132 7.52 -48.57 6.30
N ASN A 133 7.11 -47.31 6.47
CA ASN A 133 5.93 -46.75 5.80
C ASN A 133 6.06 -46.74 4.28
N GLU A 134 7.24 -46.47 3.74
CA GLU A 134 7.48 -46.53 2.30
C GLU A 134 7.54 -47.97 1.77
N VAL A 135 8.06 -48.91 2.57
CA VAL A 135 8.06 -50.34 2.22
C VAL A 135 6.66 -50.91 2.21
N GLU A 136 5.84 -50.57 3.22
CA GLU A 136 4.47 -51.04 3.41
C GLU A 136 3.44 -50.14 2.72
N LYS A 137 3.88 -49.34 1.74
CA LYS A 137 3.02 -48.41 1.01
C LYS A 137 1.89 -49.16 0.31
N GLY A 138 0.66 -48.88 0.72
CA GLY A 138 -0.54 -49.56 0.22
C GLY A 138 -1.09 -50.67 1.14
N SER A 139 -0.45 -50.93 2.28
CA SER A 139 -1.00 -51.80 3.34
C SER A 139 -2.23 -51.21 4.03
N GLY A 140 -2.49 -49.91 3.84
CA GLY A 140 -3.51 -49.19 4.59
C GLY A 140 -3.12 -48.94 6.04
N LEU A 141 -1.83 -49.02 6.38
CA LEU A 141 -1.30 -48.85 7.73
C LEU A 141 -0.14 -47.84 7.76
N THR A 142 -0.07 -47.06 8.83
CA THR A 142 1.03 -46.14 9.13
C THR A 142 1.75 -46.59 10.39
N TYR A 143 3.06 -46.83 10.27
CA TYR A 143 4.00 -47.27 11.29
C TYR A 143 4.70 -46.08 11.95
N ARG A 144 4.86 -46.13 13.28
CA ARG A 144 5.62 -45.15 14.09
C ARG A 144 6.12 -45.79 15.37
N LEU A 145 6.94 -45.05 16.13
CA LEU A 145 7.23 -45.42 17.52
C LEU A 145 5.96 -45.32 18.37
N PRO A 146 5.79 -46.19 19.39
CA PRO A 146 4.67 -46.08 20.33
C PRO A 146 4.74 -44.75 21.09
N HIS A 147 3.59 -44.17 21.42
CA HIS A 147 3.55 -43.22 22.52
C HIS A 147 3.75 -43.99 23.83
N GLU A 148 4.39 -43.39 24.83
CA GLU A 148 4.57 -43.98 26.18
C GLU A 148 3.28 -44.57 26.77
N TYR A 149 2.13 -43.91 26.58
CA TYR A 149 0.86 -44.38 27.09
C TYR A 149 0.32 -45.59 26.32
N GLU A 150 0.50 -45.62 25.00
CA GLU A 150 0.17 -46.81 24.19
C GLU A 150 1.06 -47.97 24.60
N TRP A 151 2.34 -47.72 24.83
CA TRP A 151 3.29 -48.70 25.31
C TRP A 151 2.87 -49.26 26.68
N GLU A 152 2.53 -48.39 27.64
CA GLU A 152 2.13 -48.81 29.00
C GLU A 152 0.82 -49.59 28.96
N TRP A 153 -0.17 -49.10 28.21
CA TRP A 153 -1.44 -49.81 27.99
C TRP A 153 -1.24 -51.20 27.38
N ALA A 154 -0.38 -51.31 26.37
CA ALA A 154 -0.01 -52.57 25.76
C ALA A 154 0.72 -53.49 26.77
N ALA A 155 1.63 -52.93 27.58
CA ALA A 155 2.40 -53.67 28.58
C ALA A 155 1.53 -54.28 29.69
N HIS A 156 0.42 -53.62 30.06
CA HIS A 156 -0.56 -54.15 31.02
C HIS A 156 -1.18 -55.49 30.61
N GLY A 157 -1.20 -55.83 29.31
CA GLY A 157 -1.61 -57.14 28.83
C GLY A 157 -3.03 -57.56 29.24
N GLY A 158 -3.95 -56.59 29.36
CA GLY A 158 -5.35 -56.83 29.75
C GLY A 158 -5.58 -57.10 31.24
N LYS A 159 -4.59 -56.84 32.12
CA LYS A 159 -4.69 -57.06 33.58
C LYS A 159 -4.78 -55.74 34.36
N LYS A 160 -5.59 -55.73 35.43
CA LYS A 160 -5.91 -54.54 36.27
C LYS A 160 -4.83 -54.11 37.30
N PHE A 161 -3.70 -54.81 37.41
CA PHE A 161 -2.68 -54.59 38.46
C PHE A 161 -1.27 -54.67 37.83
N PRO A 162 -0.23 -54.04 38.43
CA PRO A 162 1.04 -53.85 37.75
C PRO A 162 1.62 -55.21 37.35
N TYR A 163 1.71 -55.41 36.04
CA TYR A 163 2.51 -56.45 35.45
C TYR A 163 3.98 -56.15 35.80
N PRO A 164 4.78 -57.14 36.23
CA PRO A 164 4.51 -58.58 36.21
C PRO A 164 3.85 -59.06 37.51
N ASN A 165 2.69 -59.70 37.36
CA ASN A 165 1.86 -60.35 38.38
C ASN A 165 2.37 -60.27 39.84
N THR A 166 2.25 -59.10 40.49
CA THR A 166 2.56 -58.93 41.92
C THR A 166 1.42 -59.42 42.80
N ASN A 167 0.77 -60.53 42.45
CA ASN A 167 -0.22 -61.14 43.33
C ASN A 167 0.50 -61.60 44.61
N PRO A 168 0.23 -60.98 45.78
CA PRO A 168 0.85 -61.41 47.02
C PRO A 168 0.48 -62.87 47.39
N ALA A 169 -0.58 -63.43 46.78
CA ALA A 169 -0.97 -64.83 46.93
C ALA A 169 -0.18 -65.81 46.04
N LEU A 170 0.62 -65.35 45.07
CA LEU A 170 1.44 -66.21 44.18
C LEU A 170 2.89 -66.39 44.65
N GLY A 171 3.28 -65.79 45.77
CA GLY A 171 4.62 -65.93 46.35
C GLY A 171 5.68 -65.12 45.60
N ASN A 172 6.53 -64.46 46.39
CA ASN A 172 7.76 -63.73 46.02
C ASN A 172 7.77 -63.05 44.63
N VAL A 173 7.63 -61.72 44.58
CA VAL A 173 7.71 -60.88 43.34
C VAL A 173 8.90 -61.26 42.44
N SER A 174 10.01 -61.66 43.07
CA SER A 174 11.21 -62.13 42.37
C SER A 174 11.09 -63.48 41.66
N ALA A 175 10.00 -64.24 41.81
CA ALA A 175 9.77 -65.52 41.12
C ALA A 175 9.03 -65.34 39.78
N ASN A 176 8.07 -64.41 39.70
CA ASN A 176 7.36 -64.11 38.44
C ASN A 176 8.25 -63.31 37.48
N LEU A 177 9.04 -62.37 37.99
CA LEU A 177 10.05 -61.63 37.22
C LEU A 177 11.03 -62.56 36.48
N ARG A 178 11.37 -63.70 37.08
CA ARG A 178 12.27 -64.71 36.48
C ARG A 178 11.73 -65.35 35.24
N LEU A 179 10.41 -65.42 35.08
CA LEU A 179 9.78 -66.08 33.94
C LEU A 179 9.51 -65.12 32.77
N GLU A 180 9.52 -63.81 33.03
CA GLU A 180 8.94 -62.79 32.14
C GLU A 180 9.94 -61.69 31.73
N ALA A 181 11.13 -61.58 32.36
CA ALA A 181 12.10 -60.53 32.08
C ALA A 181 13.55 -61.03 32.01
N ASN A 182 14.27 -60.65 30.95
CA ASN A 182 15.74 -60.74 30.89
C ASN A 182 16.31 -59.52 31.62
N SER A 183 16.96 -59.73 32.78
CA SER A 183 17.59 -58.65 33.54
C SER A 183 18.61 -59.10 34.58
N TYR A 184 19.56 -58.21 34.87
CA TYR A 184 20.68 -58.52 35.76
C TYR A 184 20.21 -58.94 37.16
N GLY A 185 20.61 -60.14 37.60
CA GLY A 185 20.28 -60.63 38.94
C GLY A 185 18.85 -61.17 39.10
N VAL A 186 18.05 -61.20 38.02
CA VAL A 186 16.74 -61.85 38.01
C VAL A 186 16.91 -63.37 38.13
N GLY A 187 17.72 -64.02 37.30
CA GLY A 187 17.98 -65.48 37.30
C GLY A 187 16.77 -66.33 36.85
N GLY A 188 16.80 -67.66 37.04
CA GLY A 188 15.73 -68.54 36.54
C GLY A 188 15.97 -68.97 35.08
N PRO A 189 14.96 -68.98 34.18
CA PRO A 189 15.17 -69.27 32.75
C PRO A 189 15.94 -68.17 32.00
N ASP A 190 16.14 -67.00 32.60
CA ASP A 190 17.09 -66.00 32.09
C ASP A 190 18.54 -66.52 32.26
N VAL A 191 19.15 -66.84 31.11
CA VAL A 191 20.51 -67.40 31.02
C VAL A 191 21.46 -66.49 30.25
N TRP A 192 21.02 -65.29 29.85
CA TRP A 192 21.79 -64.41 28.98
C TRP A 192 22.59 -63.38 29.77
N ALA A 193 23.85 -63.21 29.42
CA ALA A 193 24.70 -62.16 30.01
C ALA A 193 24.36 -60.76 29.47
N HIS A 194 23.79 -60.71 28.25
CA HIS A 194 23.38 -59.51 27.55
C HIS A 194 21.97 -59.70 26.95
N HIS A 195 21.67 -59.12 25.79
CA HIS A 195 20.34 -59.28 25.18
C HIS A 195 20.08 -60.75 24.88
N ALA A 196 18.84 -61.18 25.13
CA ALA A 196 18.31 -62.47 24.76
C ALA A 196 17.69 -62.35 23.36
N PRO A 197 17.55 -63.47 22.62
CA PRO A 197 16.65 -63.52 21.48
C PRO A 197 15.27 -63.00 21.88
N VAL A 198 14.68 -62.14 21.06
CA VAL A 198 13.36 -61.58 21.36
C VAL A 198 12.34 -62.70 21.53
N GLY A 199 11.41 -62.55 22.47
CA GLY A 199 10.39 -63.55 22.74
C GLY A 199 10.86 -64.80 23.49
N SER A 200 12.06 -64.78 24.09
CA SER A 200 12.62 -65.92 24.83
C SER A 200 11.90 -66.24 26.15
N LEU A 201 11.22 -65.25 26.73
CA LEU A 201 10.52 -65.37 28.02
C LEU A 201 9.00 -65.25 27.84
N ALA A 202 8.24 -65.45 28.91
CA ALA A 202 6.79 -65.52 28.81
C ALA A 202 6.18 -64.17 28.35
N PRO A 203 5.25 -64.17 27.38
CA PRO A 203 4.58 -62.95 26.94
C PRO A 203 3.53 -62.48 27.96
N ASN A 204 3.13 -61.22 27.84
CA ASN A 204 1.99 -60.69 28.59
C ASN A 204 0.64 -61.21 28.05
N GLY A 205 -0.47 -60.79 28.66
CA GLY A 205 -1.80 -61.29 28.31
C GLY A 205 -2.31 -60.91 26.91
N TYR A 206 -1.63 -60.01 26.20
CA TYR A 206 -1.89 -59.71 24.78
C TYR A 206 -0.95 -60.47 23.83
N GLY A 207 0.04 -61.21 24.33
CA GLY A 207 1.03 -61.88 23.50
C GLY A 207 2.23 -61.00 23.14
N LEU A 208 2.51 -59.95 23.93
CA LEU A 208 3.70 -59.11 23.77
C LEU A 208 4.83 -59.60 24.67
N TYR A 209 6.04 -59.64 24.13
CA TYR A 209 7.24 -60.13 24.79
C TYR A 209 8.15 -58.99 25.22
N ASP A 210 9.03 -59.28 26.18
CA ASP A 210 10.15 -58.42 26.60
C ASP A 210 9.75 -57.04 27.17
N MET A 211 8.46 -56.80 27.42
CA MET A 211 7.92 -55.50 27.86
C MET A 211 8.55 -54.93 29.15
N ILE A 212 9.32 -55.68 29.93
CA ILE A 212 9.91 -55.21 31.20
C ILE A 212 11.39 -55.57 31.35
N GLY A 213 12.07 -55.98 30.26
CA GLY A 213 13.46 -56.43 30.28
C GLY A 213 14.08 -56.39 28.89
N ASN A 214 15.19 -57.10 28.69
CA ASN A 214 15.91 -57.19 27.40
C ASN A 214 16.51 -55.84 26.92
N ALA A 215 15.76 -55.00 26.19
CA ALA A 215 16.16 -53.65 25.81
C ALA A 215 15.13 -52.59 26.23
N LYS A 216 15.61 -51.39 26.55
CA LYS A 216 14.74 -50.22 26.73
C LYS A 216 14.23 -49.79 25.38
N GLU A 217 13.02 -49.26 25.34
CA GLU A 217 12.38 -49.00 24.06
C GLU A 217 12.03 -47.53 23.88
N TRP A 218 12.50 -46.93 22.79
CA TRP A 218 12.15 -45.56 22.41
C TRP A 218 10.64 -45.37 22.20
N CYS A 219 10.10 -44.26 22.71
CA CYS A 219 8.74 -43.80 22.46
C CYS A 219 8.74 -42.48 21.66
N CYS A 220 7.66 -42.17 20.96
CA CYS A 220 7.56 -40.99 20.11
C CYS A 220 7.42 -39.67 20.88
N ASN A 221 6.96 -39.71 22.13
CA ASN A 221 6.74 -38.51 22.93
C ASN A 221 8.01 -38.04 23.64
N LYS A 222 8.18 -36.71 23.68
CA LYS A 222 9.20 -36.05 24.47
C LYS A 222 8.99 -36.34 25.96
N SER A 223 10.05 -36.17 26.76
CA SER A 223 9.94 -36.31 28.21
C SER A 223 9.12 -35.19 28.82
N PHE A 224 8.14 -35.53 29.66
CA PHE A 224 7.33 -34.58 30.42
C PHE A 224 6.95 -35.17 31.79
N ASN A 225 6.55 -34.31 32.73
CA ASN A 225 5.95 -34.76 34.00
C ASN A 225 4.48 -35.09 33.78
N TYR A 226 3.99 -36.23 34.30
CA TYR A 226 2.58 -36.60 34.12
C TYR A 226 1.64 -35.43 34.44
N PRO A 227 0.75 -35.04 33.51
CA PRO A 227 -0.27 -34.06 33.83
C PRO A 227 -1.25 -34.67 34.84
N VAL A 228 -1.75 -33.84 35.75
CA VAL A 228 -2.73 -34.25 36.78
C VAL A 228 -4.15 -34.05 36.22
N THR A 229 -4.46 -34.72 35.11
CA THR A 229 -5.75 -34.63 34.39
C THR A 229 -6.07 -35.95 33.69
N ASP A 230 -7.33 -36.12 33.27
CA ASP A 230 -7.71 -37.18 32.34
C ASP A 230 -7.12 -36.88 30.95
N ILE A 231 -6.53 -37.89 30.32
CA ILE A 231 -5.84 -37.78 29.03
C ILE A 231 -6.61 -38.60 28.01
N HIS A 232 -7.03 -37.97 26.91
CA HIS A 232 -7.69 -38.61 25.78
C HIS A 232 -6.75 -38.54 24.58
N ASP A 233 -6.44 -39.69 23.97
CA ASP A 233 -5.58 -39.83 22.78
C ASP A 233 -4.31 -38.96 22.79
N PRO A 234 -3.25 -39.46 23.42
CA PRO A 234 -2.10 -38.64 23.79
C PRO A 234 -1.19 -38.25 22.62
N LEU A 235 -1.58 -38.53 21.38
CA LEU A 235 -0.94 -37.98 20.19
C LEU A 235 -1.25 -36.49 20.00
N ASN A 236 -2.13 -35.91 20.83
CA ASN A 236 -2.41 -34.48 20.85
C ASN A 236 -1.09 -33.65 20.97
N PRO A 237 -0.77 -32.80 19.98
CA PRO A 237 0.44 -31.99 19.95
C PRO A 237 0.62 -31.06 21.17
N ASN A 238 -0.47 -30.72 21.88
CA ASN A 238 -0.45 -29.83 23.04
C ASN A 238 0.31 -30.40 24.26
N TYR A 239 0.67 -31.69 24.25
CA TYR A 239 1.49 -32.31 25.30
C TYR A 239 2.99 -32.39 24.95
N LEU A 240 3.40 -31.84 23.79
CA LEU A 240 4.79 -31.83 23.34
C LEU A 240 5.56 -30.62 23.89
N GLY A 241 5.97 -30.70 25.16
CA GLY A 241 6.85 -29.68 25.75
C GLY A 241 8.20 -29.51 25.03
N GLU A 242 8.87 -28.39 25.28
CA GLU A 242 10.20 -28.06 24.76
C GLU A 242 11.32 -28.91 25.42
N SER A 243 11.37 -30.22 25.17
CA SER A 243 12.44 -31.10 25.67
C SER A 243 13.37 -31.62 24.57
N LYS A 244 14.67 -31.75 24.91
CA LYS A 244 15.73 -32.39 24.09
C LYS A 244 15.89 -33.89 24.36
N THR A 245 14.96 -34.47 25.12
CA THR A 245 14.94 -35.88 25.52
C THR A 245 13.60 -36.52 25.17
N HIS A 246 13.63 -37.79 24.76
CA HIS A 246 12.42 -38.61 24.51
C HIS A 246 12.23 -39.68 25.56
N MET A 247 10.97 -40.08 25.75
CA MET A 247 10.62 -41.15 26.67
C MET A 247 11.09 -42.51 26.17
N MET A 248 11.43 -43.35 27.15
CA MET A 248 11.75 -44.76 27.00
C MET A 248 11.01 -45.57 28.04
N ARG A 249 10.70 -46.82 27.69
CA ARG A 249 9.95 -47.74 28.53
C ARG A 249 10.61 -49.12 28.62
N GLY A 250 10.03 -49.97 29.46
CA GLY A 250 10.51 -51.32 29.75
C GLY A 250 11.56 -51.29 30.84
N ASN A 251 12.76 -51.76 30.52
CA ASN A 251 14.03 -51.60 31.22
C ASN A 251 15.06 -52.35 30.36
N SER A 252 16.21 -52.81 30.85
CA SER A 252 17.09 -53.63 30.00
C SER A 252 17.62 -54.86 30.72
N CYS A 253 18.33 -55.72 29.98
CA CYS A 253 19.06 -56.89 30.47
C CYS A 253 20.11 -56.55 31.56
N TRP A 254 20.39 -55.27 31.80
CA TRP A 254 21.37 -54.78 32.78
C TRP A 254 20.73 -54.14 34.02
N THR A 255 19.40 -54.13 34.12
CA THR A 255 18.71 -53.50 35.25
C THR A 255 18.78 -54.42 36.48
N GLY A 256 19.65 -54.10 37.44
CA GLY A 256 19.79 -54.87 38.69
C GLY A 256 18.73 -54.60 39.76
N ALA A 257 17.92 -53.56 39.58
CA ALA A 257 16.91 -53.11 40.52
C ALA A 257 15.55 -53.73 40.17
N LEU A 258 15.16 -54.79 40.88
CA LEU A 258 13.94 -55.56 40.58
C LEU A 258 12.65 -54.73 40.70
N ASP A 259 12.66 -53.69 41.51
CA ASP A 259 11.59 -52.70 41.67
C ASP A 259 11.43 -51.77 40.46
N ALA A 260 12.46 -51.63 39.63
CA ALA A 260 12.39 -50.89 38.38
C ALA A 260 11.76 -51.69 37.22
N LEU A 261 11.69 -53.03 37.32
CA LEU A 261 11.12 -53.92 36.27
C LEU A 261 9.58 -53.92 36.31
N THR A 262 9.00 -52.75 36.08
CA THR A 262 7.55 -52.52 36.16
C THR A 262 7.05 -51.78 34.93
N VAL A 263 5.79 -52.02 34.57
CA VAL A 263 5.18 -51.38 33.38
C VAL A 263 5.04 -49.88 33.48
N TYR A 264 5.17 -49.27 34.67
CA TYR A 264 5.03 -47.84 34.91
C TYR A 264 6.38 -47.09 35.02
N TYR A 265 7.52 -47.79 35.07
CA TYR A 265 8.83 -47.16 35.29
C TYR A 265 9.27 -46.31 34.10
N ARG A 266 9.42 -44.99 34.30
CA ARG A 266 9.67 -44.00 33.24
C ARG A 266 11.15 -43.72 33.10
N ILE A 267 11.65 -43.76 31.86
CA ILE A 267 13.05 -43.47 31.54
C ILE A 267 13.07 -42.42 30.42
N TYR A 268 14.07 -41.55 30.37
CA TYR A 268 14.24 -40.61 29.26
C TYR A 268 15.73 -40.34 29.03
N TYR A 269 16.18 -40.37 27.78
CA TYR A 269 17.54 -39.99 27.38
C TYR A 269 17.51 -38.88 26.32
N SER A 270 18.68 -38.24 26.14
CA SER A 270 18.93 -37.33 25.01
C SER A 270 18.66 -38.04 23.68
N ASN A 271 18.07 -37.34 22.72
CA ASN A 271 17.73 -37.90 21.40
C ASN A 271 18.96 -38.48 20.68
N ASN A 272 20.15 -37.98 20.99
CA ASN A 272 21.42 -38.39 20.41
C ASN A 272 22.16 -39.43 21.27
N ALA A 273 21.55 -39.94 22.34
CA ALA A 273 22.18 -40.92 23.21
C ALA A 273 22.26 -42.28 22.50
N LEU A 274 23.48 -42.80 22.37
CA LEU A 274 23.76 -44.17 21.93
C LEU A 274 23.99 -45.04 23.16
N SER A 275 23.27 -46.15 23.26
CA SER A 275 23.42 -47.10 24.36
C SER A 275 23.16 -48.54 23.89
N PRO A 276 24.01 -49.51 24.26
CA PRO A 276 23.81 -50.93 23.90
C PRO A 276 22.72 -51.59 24.76
N LYS A 277 21.83 -50.79 25.36
CA LYS A 277 20.74 -51.20 26.25
C LYS A 277 19.39 -50.69 25.78
N VAL A 278 19.38 -50.02 24.62
CA VAL A 278 18.26 -49.27 24.09
C VAL A 278 18.04 -49.74 22.66
N GLY A 279 16.85 -50.26 22.42
CA GLY A 279 16.28 -50.57 21.12
C GLY A 279 14.94 -49.86 20.97
N PHE A 280 14.01 -50.47 20.24
CA PHE A 280 12.66 -49.95 20.06
C PHE A 280 11.70 -51.03 19.55
N ARG A 281 10.41 -50.71 19.59
CA ARG A 281 9.34 -51.46 18.94
C ARG A 281 8.46 -50.49 18.13
N VAL A 282 7.61 -51.01 17.25
CA VAL A 282 6.78 -50.17 16.37
C VAL A 282 5.29 -50.37 16.63
N VAL A 283 4.49 -49.33 16.43
CA VAL A 283 3.03 -49.41 16.34
C VAL A 283 2.57 -49.13 14.92
N ALA A 284 1.42 -49.67 14.53
CA ALA A 284 0.75 -49.36 13.28
C ALA A 284 -0.73 -49.01 13.49
N VAL A 285 -1.22 -48.04 12.75
CA VAL A 285 -2.63 -47.59 12.76
C VAL A 285 -3.17 -47.55 11.33
N GLY A 286 -4.48 -47.75 11.16
CA GLY A 286 -5.13 -47.66 9.84
C GLY A 286 -4.94 -46.28 9.21
N SER A 287 -4.54 -46.21 7.94
CA SER A 287 -4.39 -44.96 7.18
C SER A 287 -5.72 -44.38 6.68
N ASP A 288 -6.84 -45.12 6.83
CA ASP A 288 -8.17 -44.79 6.28
C ASP A 288 -9.30 -44.88 7.33
N GLU A 289 -9.15 -44.28 8.51
CA GLU A 289 -10.33 -43.75 9.21
C GLU A 289 -10.37 -42.26 8.86
N PRO A 290 -11.35 -41.77 8.10
CA PRO A 290 -11.37 -40.38 7.65
C PRO A 290 -11.36 -39.46 8.86
N ASN A 291 -10.30 -38.69 9.00
CA ASN A 291 -10.30 -37.48 9.81
C ASN A 291 -11.25 -36.49 9.12
N ASP A 292 -12.48 -36.43 9.61
CA ASP A 292 -13.44 -35.43 9.20
C ASP A 292 -12.97 -34.11 9.80
N PRO A 293 -12.72 -33.06 8.98
CA PRO A 293 -12.20 -31.81 9.49
C PRO A 293 -13.17 -31.18 10.50
N PRO A 294 -12.66 -30.35 11.42
CA PRO A 294 -13.50 -29.66 12.38
C PRO A 294 -14.53 -28.79 11.66
N ALA A 295 -15.67 -28.58 12.29
CA ALA A 295 -16.73 -27.70 11.82
C ALA A 295 -16.91 -26.52 12.78
N ILE A 296 -17.00 -25.31 12.24
CA ILE A 296 -17.41 -24.13 13.01
C ILE A 296 -18.95 -24.12 13.04
N ASP A 297 -19.51 -24.37 14.22
CA ASP A 297 -20.96 -24.46 14.44
C ASP A 297 -21.61 -23.08 14.59
N SER A 298 -20.92 -22.16 15.28
CA SER A 298 -21.42 -20.81 15.50
C SER A 298 -20.27 -19.80 15.69
N THR A 299 -20.55 -18.53 15.37
CA THR A 299 -19.62 -17.41 15.57
C THR A 299 -20.35 -16.18 16.10
N ASP A 300 -19.65 -15.38 16.89
CA ASP A 300 -20.14 -14.09 17.42
C ASP A 300 -18.94 -13.12 17.52
N PRO A 301 -19.06 -11.83 17.11
CA PRO A 301 -20.21 -11.14 16.53
C PRO A 301 -20.55 -11.54 15.10
N VAL A 302 -21.69 -11.08 14.59
CA VAL A 302 -22.03 -11.18 13.15
C VAL A 302 -21.15 -10.22 12.34
N SER A 303 -20.70 -10.66 11.16
CA SER A 303 -19.91 -9.85 10.21
C SER A 303 -20.78 -9.35 9.04
N PRO A 304 -20.54 -8.14 8.47
CA PRO A 304 -19.56 -7.13 8.90
C PRO A 304 -20.01 -6.38 10.16
N LEU A 305 -19.05 -5.87 10.93
CA LEU A 305 -19.33 -4.98 12.07
C LEU A 305 -18.48 -3.72 12.04
N THR A 306 -18.96 -2.68 12.70
CA THR A 306 -18.27 -1.40 12.83
C THR A 306 -17.86 -1.20 14.28
N LEU A 307 -16.57 -0.96 14.53
CA LEU A 307 -16.04 -0.67 15.86
C LEU A 307 -15.53 0.77 15.92
N THR A 308 -15.71 1.41 17.05
CA THR A 308 -15.12 2.73 17.28
C THR A 308 -13.65 2.57 17.69
N SER A 309 -12.76 3.47 17.29
CA SER A 309 -11.38 3.50 17.77
C SER A 309 -11.35 3.56 19.31
N GLY A 310 -10.61 2.63 19.91
CA GLY A 310 -10.53 2.38 21.35
C GLY A 310 -11.55 1.35 21.88
N GLU A 311 -12.51 0.92 21.07
CA GLU A 311 -13.51 -0.09 21.43
C GLU A 311 -12.89 -1.49 21.41
N THR A 312 -13.23 -2.29 22.42
CA THR A 312 -12.83 -3.70 22.52
C THR A 312 -14.03 -4.59 22.23
N GLN A 313 -13.90 -5.45 21.23
CA GLN A 313 -14.89 -6.46 20.88
C GLN A 313 -14.32 -7.86 21.11
N ALA A 314 -15.10 -8.71 21.77
CA ALA A 314 -14.81 -10.12 21.89
C ALA A 314 -15.34 -10.88 20.67
N PHE A 315 -14.51 -11.75 20.09
CA PHE A 315 -14.84 -12.66 19.01
C PHE A 315 -14.79 -14.07 19.56
N THR A 316 -15.82 -14.87 19.29
CA THR A 316 -15.94 -16.24 19.77
C THR A 316 -16.29 -17.18 18.62
N VAL A 317 -15.77 -18.40 18.72
CA VAL A 317 -16.05 -19.52 17.82
C VAL A 317 -16.52 -20.69 18.66
N GLU A 318 -17.65 -21.26 18.33
CA GLU A 318 -18.01 -22.60 18.77
C GLU A 318 -17.74 -23.56 17.61
N ALA A 319 -16.90 -24.56 17.86
CA ALA A 319 -16.55 -25.55 16.86
C ALA A 319 -16.61 -26.96 17.48
N THR A 320 -16.96 -27.93 16.65
CA THR A 320 -16.97 -29.34 17.00
C THR A 320 -16.15 -30.14 15.99
N ASP A 321 -15.62 -31.25 16.47
CA ASP A 321 -14.95 -32.23 15.63
C ASP A 321 -15.81 -33.50 15.55
N PRO A 322 -16.17 -34.00 14.36
CA PRO A 322 -16.98 -35.22 14.23
C PRO A 322 -16.30 -36.47 14.80
N ASN A 323 -14.97 -36.47 14.87
CA ASN A 323 -14.18 -37.56 15.43
C ASN A 323 -13.86 -37.36 16.93
N GLY A 324 -14.26 -36.20 17.49
CA GLY A 324 -14.05 -35.82 18.88
C GLY A 324 -12.64 -35.34 19.19
N ASP A 325 -11.86 -34.99 18.16
CA ASP A 325 -10.48 -34.57 18.30
C ASP A 325 -10.38 -33.18 18.98
N PRO A 326 -9.39 -32.96 19.87
CA PRO A 326 -9.21 -31.66 20.53
C PRO A 326 -8.85 -30.54 19.53
N LEU A 327 -9.52 -29.39 19.65
CA LEU A 327 -9.36 -28.27 18.74
C LEU A 327 -8.31 -27.26 19.22
N GLY A 328 -7.44 -26.83 18.30
CA GLY A 328 -6.53 -25.70 18.45
C GLY A 328 -6.99 -24.50 17.64
N TYR A 329 -6.74 -23.28 18.14
CA TYR A 329 -7.15 -22.03 17.50
C TYR A 329 -5.94 -21.17 17.19
N SER A 330 -5.93 -20.52 16.02
CA SER A 330 -4.96 -19.48 15.69
C SER A 330 -5.64 -18.28 15.06
N TRP A 331 -5.23 -17.08 15.46
CA TRP A 331 -5.87 -15.83 15.05
C TRP A 331 -4.92 -14.99 14.21
N LYS A 332 -5.47 -14.32 13.18
CA LYS A 332 -4.73 -13.42 12.27
C LYS A 332 -5.50 -12.12 12.08
N LEU A 333 -4.84 -10.99 12.23
CA LEU A 333 -5.35 -9.66 11.88
C LEU A 333 -4.67 -9.20 10.59
N ASP A 334 -5.45 -8.92 9.54
CA ASP A 334 -4.96 -8.53 8.22
C ASP A 334 -3.88 -9.48 7.66
N GLY A 335 -4.04 -10.77 7.95
CA GLY A 335 -3.12 -11.84 7.56
C GLY A 335 -1.89 -12.01 8.46
N VAL A 336 -1.70 -11.16 9.47
CA VAL A 336 -0.60 -11.25 10.43
C VAL A 336 -1.06 -11.98 11.69
N SER A 337 -0.32 -12.98 12.14
CA SER A 337 -0.64 -13.72 13.38
C SER A 337 -0.68 -12.81 14.59
N VAL A 338 -1.67 -13.01 15.46
CA VAL A 338 -1.83 -12.32 16.75
C VAL A 338 -1.83 -13.32 17.90
N ASP A 339 -1.54 -12.85 19.12
CA ASP A 339 -1.49 -13.70 20.32
C ASP A 339 -2.89 -14.16 20.73
N GLY A 340 -3.32 -15.31 20.20
CA GLY A 340 -4.59 -15.96 20.55
C GLY A 340 -4.52 -17.45 20.25
N SER A 341 -4.80 -18.29 21.25
CA SER A 341 -4.80 -19.76 21.15
C SER A 341 -6.10 -20.41 21.63
N GLU A 342 -7.07 -19.58 22.03
CA GLU A 342 -8.35 -20.00 22.59
C GLU A 342 -9.48 -19.79 21.58
N ALA A 343 -10.64 -20.39 21.86
CA ALA A 343 -11.88 -20.21 21.09
C ALA A 343 -12.44 -18.78 21.12
N GLN A 344 -11.88 -17.92 21.99
CA GLN A 344 -12.22 -16.52 22.11
C GLN A 344 -10.99 -15.64 21.92
N TYR A 345 -11.16 -14.53 21.21
CA TYR A 345 -10.15 -13.49 21.05
C TYR A 345 -10.76 -12.10 21.27
N ALA A 346 -10.11 -11.27 22.09
CA ALA A 346 -10.52 -9.89 22.31
C ALA A 346 -9.68 -8.97 21.43
N TYR A 347 -10.34 -8.33 20.45
CA TYR A 347 -9.72 -7.33 19.60
C TYR A 347 -10.06 -5.93 20.11
N THR A 348 -9.04 -5.11 20.39
CA THR A 348 -9.22 -3.68 20.65
C THR A 348 -8.78 -2.87 19.44
N ALA A 349 -9.67 -2.03 18.94
CA ALA A 349 -9.37 -1.12 17.85
C ALA A 349 -8.38 -0.04 18.32
N TYR A 350 -7.09 -0.08 17.93
CA TYR A 350 -6.09 0.94 18.30
C TYR A 350 -5.29 1.47 17.10
N SER A 351 -5.27 2.80 16.98
CA SER A 351 -4.75 3.59 15.85
C SER A 351 -3.21 3.68 15.70
N ALA A 352 -2.42 2.79 16.30
CA ALA A 352 -0.95 2.96 16.34
C ALA A 352 -0.10 1.71 16.02
N HIS A 353 -0.71 0.56 15.69
CA HIS A 353 0.02 -0.62 15.24
C HIS A 353 -0.67 -1.25 14.03
N ASN A 354 -0.36 -0.76 12.82
CA ASN A 354 -0.73 -1.35 11.52
C ASN A 354 -2.21 -1.74 11.30
N ALA A 355 -3.12 -1.47 12.24
CA ALA A 355 -4.56 -1.54 12.13
C ALA A 355 -5.14 -0.16 12.48
N GLY A 356 -4.82 0.83 11.64
CA GLY A 356 -5.40 2.18 11.73
C GLY A 356 -6.85 2.20 11.24
N ILE A 357 -7.60 3.28 11.52
CA ILE A 357 -8.97 3.51 10.99
C ILE A 357 -9.13 2.97 9.56
N GLY A 358 -10.14 2.13 9.33
CA GLY A 358 -10.32 1.46 8.06
C GLY A 358 -10.92 0.06 8.19
N ARG A 359 -10.93 -0.67 7.07
CA ARG A 359 -11.42 -2.04 7.02
C ARG A 359 -10.30 -3.00 7.40
N HIS A 360 -10.60 -3.90 8.31
CA HIS A 360 -9.73 -4.99 8.76
C HIS A 360 -10.40 -6.33 8.58
N ILE A 361 -9.58 -7.37 8.46
CA ILE A 361 -10.02 -8.75 8.45
C ILE A 361 -9.40 -9.45 9.66
N LEU A 362 -10.23 -9.80 10.62
CA LEU A 362 -9.85 -10.72 11.70
C LEU A 362 -10.24 -12.13 11.28
N ALA A 363 -9.28 -13.04 11.18
CA ALA A 363 -9.51 -14.42 10.80
C ALA A 363 -9.10 -15.37 11.93
N VAL A 364 -9.82 -16.47 12.04
CA VAL A 364 -9.54 -17.59 12.94
C VAL A 364 -9.43 -18.87 12.13
N GLU A 365 -8.44 -19.68 12.47
CA GLU A 365 -8.25 -21.03 11.94
C GLU A 365 -8.34 -22.01 13.11
N VAL A 366 -9.27 -22.96 12.99
CA VAL A 366 -9.52 -24.04 13.93
C VAL A 366 -8.92 -25.31 13.33
N SER A 367 -8.06 -26.01 14.07
CA SER A 367 -7.42 -27.24 13.62
C SER A 367 -7.64 -28.37 14.62
N ASP A 368 -7.83 -29.58 14.12
CA ASP A 368 -7.87 -30.82 14.89
C ASP A 368 -6.47 -31.38 15.23
N GLY A 369 -5.40 -30.76 14.72
CA GLY A 369 -4.02 -31.25 14.87
C GLY A 369 -3.68 -32.50 14.06
N ASN A 370 -4.65 -33.07 13.34
CA ASN A 370 -4.56 -34.29 12.52
C ASN A 370 -4.65 -33.99 11.01
N GLY A 371 -4.69 -32.70 10.64
CA GLY A 371 -4.61 -32.21 9.26
C GLY A 371 -5.93 -31.62 8.74
N GLY A 372 -7.01 -31.66 9.52
CA GLY A 372 -8.23 -30.93 9.23
C GLY A 372 -8.19 -29.51 9.79
N ILE A 373 -8.75 -28.59 9.01
CA ILE A 373 -8.86 -27.17 9.36
C ILE A 373 -10.24 -26.62 8.98
N ALA A 374 -10.76 -25.70 9.79
CA ALA A 374 -11.87 -24.83 9.46
C ALA A 374 -11.50 -23.38 9.71
N GLY A 375 -11.97 -22.48 8.85
CA GLY A 375 -11.64 -21.05 8.93
C GLY A 375 -12.88 -20.19 8.95
N HIS A 376 -12.81 -19.10 9.71
CA HIS A 376 -13.79 -18.01 9.66
C HIS A 376 -13.09 -16.66 9.63
N ALA A 377 -13.74 -15.66 9.05
CA ALA A 377 -13.22 -14.30 8.99
C ALA A 377 -14.33 -13.28 9.22
N TRP A 378 -14.02 -12.29 10.05
CA TRP A 378 -14.84 -11.10 10.28
C TRP A 378 -14.25 -9.91 9.54
N GLU A 379 -15.09 -9.26 8.75
CA GLU A 379 -14.84 -7.91 8.26
C GLU A 379 -15.20 -6.90 9.34
N ILE A 380 -14.22 -6.09 9.74
CA ILE A 380 -14.33 -5.08 10.80
C ILE A 380 -14.05 -3.71 10.20
N ASP A 381 -15.01 -2.81 10.23
CA ASP A 381 -14.79 -1.39 9.89
C ASP A 381 -14.48 -0.61 11.17
N VAL A 382 -13.23 -0.19 11.35
CA VAL A 382 -12.85 0.66 12.49
C VAL A 382 -13.08 2.13 12.13
N VAL A 383 -13.98 2.79 12.84
CA VAL A 383 -14.32 4.20 12.67
C VAL A 383 -13.77 5.07 13.80
N PRO A 384 -13.50 6.37 13.55
CA PRO A 384 -13.08 7.30 14.59
C PRO A 384 -14.10 7.43 15.74
N GLY A 385 -13.61 7.58 16.98
CA GLY A 385 -14.44 7.99 18.11
C GLY A 385 -14.86 9.47 18.04
N ILE A 386 -16.07 9.77 18.49
CA ILE A 386 -16.57 11.16 18.51
C ILE A 386 -15.66 12.02 19.39
N GLY A 387 -15.19 13.14 18.84
CA GLY A 387 -14.33 14.10 19.52
C GLY A 387 -12.88 13.67 19.74
N GLN A 388 -12.49 12.46 19.32
CA GLN A 388 -11.11 11.99 19.40
C GLN A 388 -10.33 12.38 18.13
N PRO A 389 -9.16 13.02 18.25
CA PRO A 389 -8.33 13.33 17.10
C PRO A 389 -7.81 12.06 16.42
N VAL A 390 -8.05 11.95 15.13
CA VAL A 390 -7.49 10.94 14.23
C VAL A 390 -6.44 11.59 13.35
N THR A 391 -5.29 10.93 13.24
CA THR A 391 -4.22 11.31 12.34
C THR A 391 -4.13 10.28 11.22
N ILE A 392 -4.01 10.76 9.98
CA ILE A 392 -3.74 9.92 8.81
C ILE A 392 -2.54 10.49 8.05
N ASP A 393 -1.72 9.58 7.53
CA ASP A 393 -0.61 9.86 6.63
C ASP A 393 -0.86 9.12 5.33
N LEU A 394 -1.04 9.87 4.24
CA LEU A 394 -1.34 9.34 2.92
C LEU A 394 -0.14 9.55 2.01
N ALA A 395 0.19 8.58 1.17
CA ALA A 395 1.22 8.71 0.15
C ALA A 395 0.61 8.48 -1.23
N ILE A 396 1.10 9.22 -2.23
CA ILE A 396 0.68 9.01 -3.62
C ILE A 396 1.15 7.63 -4.08
N ALA A 397 0.22 6.83 -4.61
CA ALA A 397 0.46 5.42 -4.94
C ALA A 397 0.61 5.13 -6.44
N SER A 398 0.12 6.03 -7.32
CA SER A 398 0.12 5.84 -8.77
C SER A 398 0.67 7.06 -9.52
N LYS A 399 1.32 6.81 -10.66
CA LYS A 399 1.81 7.84 -11.60
C LYS A 399 0.73 8.74 -12.21
N THR A 400 -0.54 8.37 -12.07
CA THR A 400 -1.69 9.18 -12.51
C THR A 400 -2.17 10.12 -11.42
N ASP A 401 -1.57 10.05 -10.24
CA ASP A 401 -2.00 10.76 -9.06
C ASP A 401 -1.02 11.88 -8.69
N ASP A 402 0.02 12.09 -9.49
CA ASP A 402 0.84 13.28 -9.45
C ASP A 402 1.14 13.79 -10.87
N ALA A 403 1.06 15.11 -11.06
CA ALA A 403 1.25 15.71 -12.37
C ALA A 403 1.88 17.10 -12.29
N LEU A 404 2.62 17.46 -13.33
CA LEU A 404 3.16 18.81 -13.52
C LEU A 404 2.52 19.44 -14.75
N GLU A 405 1.82 20.55 -14.56
CA GLU A 405 1.37 21.42 -15.63
C GLU A 405 2.33 22.59 -15.80
N LEU A 406 2.88 22.71 -17.01
CA LEU A 406 3.78 23.80 -17.36
C LEU A 406 3.02 25.11 -17.52
N LYS A 407 3.71 26.25 -17.44
CA LYS A 407 3.13 27.58 -17.76
C LYS A 407 2.47 27.66 -19.14
N SER A 408 2.88 26.81 -20.09
CA SER A 408 2.22 26.65 -21.39
C SER A 408 0.83 25.99 -21.33
N GLY A 409 0.39 25.55 -20.15
CA GLY A 409 -0.81 24.76 -19.92
C GLY A 409 -0.63 23.27 -20.15
N TYR A 410 0.51 22.77 -20.63
CA TYR A 410 0.67 21.35 -20.92
C TYR A 410 1.00 20.54 -19.66
N THR A 411 0.09 19.64 -19.29
CA THR A 411 0.19 18.69 -18.18
C THR A 411 0.94 17.43 -18.58
N LYS A 412 1.89 17.04 -17.73
CA LYS A 412 2.70 15.83 -17.84
C LYS A 412 2.49 14.97 -16.60
N LEU A 413 2.29 13.67 -16.81
CA LEU A 413 2.47 12.67 -15.76
C LEU A 413 3.97 12.47 -15.57
N THR A 414 4.50 12.82 -14.41
CA THR A 414 5.95 12.93 -14.18
C THR A 414 6.53 11.65 -13.61
N SER A 415 7.45 10.99 -14.32
CA SER A 415 8.11 9.77 -13.85
C SER A 415 9.41 10.02 -13.06
N GLY A 416 9.59 11.22 -12.48
CA GLY A 416 10.90 11.70 -12.01
C GLY A 416 10.81 12.83 -10.99
N THR A 417 11.16 14.06 -11.35
CA THR A 417 11.03 15.23 -10.47
C THR A 417 9.92 16.15 -10.93
N GLN A 418 9.18 16.69 -9.97
CA GLN A 418 8.23 17.78 -10.14
C GLN A 418 8.88 19.11 -9.76
N GLN A 419 8.21 20.22 -10.07
CA GLN A 419 8.82 21.54 -9.98
C GLN A 419 7.85 22.60 -9.47
N PHE A 420 8.17 23.21 -8.33
CA PHE A 420 7.56 24.48 -7.91
C PHE A 420 8.25 25.64 -8.63
N GLY A 421 7.50 26.63 -9.09
CA GLY A 421 8.00 27.83 -9.79
C GLY A 421 7.82 27.80 -11.31
N PHE A 422 8.35 28.82 -11.98
CA PHE A 422 8.25 29.10 -13.43
C PHE A 422 6.83 29.27 -14.00
N GLY A 423 5.82 29.57 -13.19
CA GLY A 423 4.42 29.60 -13.63
C GLY A 423 3.80 28.20 -13.75
N ASN A 424 4.44 27.17 -13.19
CA ASN A 424 3.94 25.80 -13.24
C ASN A 424 2.97 25.51 -12.09
N THR A 425 2.09 24.52 -12.31
CA THR A 425 1.17 23.98 -11.31
C THR A 425 1.46 22.50 -11.09
N ASN A 426 1.66 22.09 -9.84
CA ASN A 426 1.75 20.67 -9.47
C ASN A 426 0.40 20.19 -8.97
N GLY A 427 0.01 18.97 -9.31
CA GLY A 427 -1.16 18.29 -8.81
C GLY A 427 -0.77 17.08 -7.99
N PHE A 428 -1.38 16.93 -6.82
CA PHE A 428 -1.18 15.83 -5.87
C PHE A 428 -2.53 15.23 -5.53
N ARG A 429 -2.79 13.99 -5.91
CA ARG A 429 -4.04 13.27 -5.69
C ARG A 429 -3.80 12.11 -4.72
N PHE A 430 -4.64 12.00 -3.71
CA PHE A 430 -4.61 10.95 -2.70
C PHE A 430 -5.90 10.16 -2.82
N THR A 431 -5.81 8.85 -3.03
CA THR A 431 -6.96 7.94 -3.20
C THR A 431 -7.36 7.29 -1.88
N ASN A 432 -8.61 6.82 -1.79
CA ASN A 432 -9.12 6.07 -0.63
C ASN A 432 -8.95 6.84 0.68
N VAL A 433 -9.21 8.16 0.67
CA VAL A 433 -9.01 9.03 1.83
C VAL A 433 -10.04 8.71 2.92
N PRO A 434 -9.65 8.17 4.08
CA PRO A 434 -10.58 7.65 5.09
C PRO A 434 -11.05 8.78 6.04
N ILE A 435 -11.54 9.89 5.47
CA ILE A 435 -12.10 11.00 6.23
C ILE A 435 -13.62 11.02 6.03
N PRO A 436 -14.42 10.82 7.09
CA PRO A 436 -15.87 10.94 7.01
C PRO A 436 -16.31 12.34 6.56
N ARG A 437 -17.38 12.41 5.78
CA ARG A 437 -17.98 13.69 5.40
C ARG A 437 -18.42 14.45 6.65
N GLY A 438 -18.08 15.74 6.73
CA GLY A 438 -18.37 16.59 7.89
C GLY A 438 -17.47 16.33 9.11
N ALA A 439 -16.41 15.52 8.97
CA ALA A 439 -15.31 15.55 9.92
C ALA A 439 -14.69 16.94 9.95
N VAL A 440 -14.15 17.32 11.11
CA VAL A 440 -13.52 18.62 11.27
C VAL A 440 -12.01 18.50 11.25
N ILE A 441 -11.41 19.14 10.25
CA ILE A 441 -9.97 19.12 10.01
C ILE A 441 -9.31 20.08 10.99
N GLN A 442 -8.45 19.53 11.83
CA GLN A 442 -7.67 20.30 12.80
C GLN A 442 -6.35 20.79 12.20
N GLU A 443 -5.77 20.01 11.28
CA GLU A 443 -4.48 20.29 10.68
C GLU A 443 -4.33 19.46 9.40
N ALA A 444 -3.75 20.03 8.34
CA ALA A 444 -3.34 19.27 7.17
C ALA A 444 -2.03 19.81 6.61
N ARG A 445 -1.09 18.94 6.22
CA ARG A 445 0.20 19.33 5.63
C ARG A 445 0.56 18.45 4.45
N LEU A 446 0.95 19.08 3.34
CA LEU A 446 1.54 18.41 2.20
C LEU A 446 3.07 18.35 2.40
N SER A 447 3.62 17.15 2.52
CA SER A 447 5.06 16.91 2.66
C SER A 447 5.66 16.48 1.33
N THR A 448 6.67 17.20 0.86
CA THR A 448 7.35 16.89 -0.41
C THR A 448 8.84 16.68 -0.22
N TRP A 449 9.41 15.65 -0.86
CA TRP A 449 10.83 15.34 -0.74
C TRP A 449 11.67 16.27 -1.62
N CYS A 450 12.56 17.05 -0.99
CA CYS A 450 13.40 18.00 -1.69
C CYS A 450 14.54 17.30 -2.45
N TYR A 451 14.49 17.36 -3.78
CA TYR A 451 15.54 16.83 -4.66
C TYR A 451 16.71 17.80 -4.84
N SER A 452 16.42 19.10 -4.96
CA SER A 452 17.43 20.15 -5.11
C SER A 452 17.11 21.36 -4.24
N ALA A 453 18.08 21.73 -3.40
CA ALA A 453 17.98 22.82 -2.43
C ALA A 453 18.31 24.21 -3.01
N ASN A 454 18.62 24.34 -4.30
CA ASN A 454 19.10 25.60 -4.86
C ASN A 454 18.68 25.81 -6.32
N GLN A 455 18.12 26.99 -6.64
CA GLN A 455 18.78 27.95 -7.54
C GLN A 455 18.05 29.33 -7.61
N ALA A 456 18.46 30.21 -6.68
CA ALA A 456 18.22 31.66 -6.50
C ALA A 456 16.78 32.20 -6.34
N GLY A 457 16.41 32.63 -5.12
CA GLY A 457 15.23 33.45 -4.79
C GLY A 457 14.10 32.70 -4.04
N PRO A 458 13.19 33.43 -3.36
CA PRO A 458 12.00 32.86 -2.73
C PRO A 458 11.03 32.31 -3.80
N VAL A 459 10.37 31.20 -3.49
CA VAL A 459 9.30 30.63 -4.32
C VAL A 459 8.00 30.76 -3.57
N THR A 460 7.06 31.53 -4.11
CA THR A 460 5.72 31.67 -3.55
C THR A 460 4.80 30.66 -4.22
N ILE A 461 4.13 29.84 -3.41
CA ILE A 461 3.19 28.82 -3.83
C ILE A 461 1.81 29.23 -3.37
N VAL A 462 0.82 29.08 -4.26
CA VAL A 462 -0.59 29.16 -3.93
C VAL A 462 -1.16 27.75 -3.97
N TYR A 463 -1.55 27.24 -2.80
CA TYR A 463 -2.24 25.97 -2.66
C TYR A 463 -3.74 26.16 -2.83
N ARG A 464 -4.36 25.27 -3.59
CA ARG A 464 -5.81 25.14 -3.77
C ARG A 464 -6.18 23.66 -3.77
N GLY A 465 -7.43 23.34 -3.54
CA GLY A 465 -7.99 22.01 -3.70
C GLY A 465 -8.74 21.84 -5.02
N ASP A 466 -8.92 20.61 -5.47
CA ASP A 466 -9.94 20.28 -6.49
C ASP A 466 -11.32 20.37 -5.84
N ALA A 467 -12.21 21.21 -6.37
CA ALA A 467 -13.58 21.38 -5.87
C ALA A 467 -14.51 20.23 -6.32
N ALA A 468 -13.98 19.01 -6.28
CA ALA A 468 -14.67 17.76 -6.57
C ALA A 468 -14.66 16.88 -5.32
N GLY A 469 -15.84 16.35 -4.94
CA GLY A 469 -15.97 15.45 -3.80
C GLY A 469 -15.30 14.08 -4.00
N ASP A 470 -14.94 13.74 -5.24
CA ASP A 470 -14.07 12.62 -5.60
C ASP A 470 -13.25 13.02 -6.82
N ALA A 471 -11.99 13.40 -6.59
CA ALA A 471 -11.11 13.92 -7.61
C ALA A 471 -10.78 12.85 -8.67
N ALA A 472 -10.93 13.18 -9.94
CA ALA A 472 -10.56 12.28 -11.03
C ALA A 472 -9.03 12.14 -11.18
N PRO A 473 -8.49 11.00 -11.65
CA PRO A 473 -7.07 10.84 -11.97
C PRO A 473 -6.56 11.91 -12.94
N PHE A 474 -5.27 12.25 -12.87
CA PHE A 474 -4.65 13.17 -13.82
C PHE A 474 -4.39 12.50 -15.17
N ALA A 475 -4.43 13.30 -16.23
CA ALA A 475 -4.16 12.89 -17.59
C ALA A 475 -3.16 13.85 -18.25
N PRO A 476 -2.39 13.40 -19.26
CA PRO A 476 -1.60 14.31 -20.08
C PRO A 476 -2.53 15.10 -21.02
N GLY A 477 -2.19 16.36 -21.30
CA GLY A 477 -3.01 17.24 -22.14
C GLY A 477 -2.84 18.71 -21.76
N TYR A 478 -3.64 19.59 -22.33
CA TYR A 478 -3.63 21.00 -21.94
C TYR A 478 -4.67 21.27 -20.83
N TYR A 479 -4.28 22.09 -19.86
CA TYR A 479 -5.09 22.61 -18.76
C TYR A 479 -5.77 21.51 -17.91
N GLN A 480 -5.11 20.36 -17.74
CA GLN A 480 -5.67 19.23 -16.98
C GLN A 480 -5.63 19.46 -15.46
N LEU A 481 -4.83 20.42 -15.00
CA LEU A 481 -4.81 20.90 -13.61
C LEU A 481 -5.52 22.26 -13.51
N SER A 482 -5.04 23.31 -14.20
CA SER A 482 -5.61 24.66 -14.09
C SER A 482 -7.03 24.80 -14.64
N GLY A 483 -7.48 23.87 -15.49
CA GLY A 483 -8.86 23.81 -15.98
C GLY A 483 -9.85 23.17 -14.99
N ARG A 484 -9.38 22.60 -13.88
CA ARG A 484 -10.26 22.03 -12.85
C ARG A 484 -10.85 23.12 -11.97
N SER A 485 -12.08 22.90 -11.52
CA SER A 485 -12.70 23.76 -10.51
C SER A 485 -11.87 23.70 -9.24
N SER A 486 -11.47 24.87 -8.73
CA SER A 486 -10.67 24.96 -7.50
C SER A 486 -11.55 25.31 -6.31
N THR A 487 -11.11 24.92 -5.11
CA THR A 487 -11.68 25.40 -3.85
C THR A 487 -11.66 26.92 -3.77
N VAL A 488 -12.61 27.48 -3.04
CA VAL A 488 -12.65 28.91 -2.69
C VAL A 488 -11.49 29.21 -1.73
N GLN A 489 -11.29 28.35 -0.73
CA GLN A 489 -10.15 28.39 0.17
C GLN A 489 -8.85 28.19 -0.60
N SER A 490 -7.87 29.04 -0.31
CA SER A 490 -6.52 28.94 -0.85
C SER A 490 -5.52 29.43 0.18
N VAL A 491 -4.36 28.82 0.23
CA VAL A 491 -3.30 29.20 1.17
C VAL A 491 -2.06 29.58 0.37
N THR A 492 -1.47 30.73 0.69
CA THR A 492 -0.23 31.18 0.04
C THR A 492 0.94 30.97 0.99
N GLU A 493 1.97 30.30 0.52
CA GLU A 493 3.22 30.06 1.24
C GLU A 493 4.39 30.65 0.48
N THR A 494 5.33 31.29 1.17
CA THR A 494 6.66 31.53 0.61
C THR A 494 7.60 30.49 1.18
N LEU A 495 8.10 29.61 0.31
CA LEU A 495 8.85 28.44 0.75
C LEU A 495 10.08 28.81 1.59
N PRO A 496 10.26 28.18 2.76
CA PRO A 496 11.45 28.37 3.57
C PRO A 496 12.70 27.80 2.86
N VAL A 497 13.88 28.04 3.44
CA VAL A 497 15.12 27.44 2.95
C VAL A 497 15.06 25.93 3.18
N TRP A 498 15.16 25.15 2.11
CA TRP A 498 15.11 23.68 2.17
C TRP A 498 16.50 23.06 2.17
N SER A 499 16.65 21.94 2.89
CA SER A 499 17.82 21.06 2.76
C SER A 499 17.52 19.93 1.78
N ARG A 500 18.48 19.62 0.90
CA ARG A 500 18.37 18.53 -0.05
C ARG A 500 18.29 17.19 0.70
N GLY A 501 17.41 16.30 0.25
CA GLY A 501 17.29 14.96 0.83
C GLY A 501 16.48 14.90 2.12
N GLN A 502 15.50 15.79 2.28
CA GLN A 502 14.55 15.80 3.39
C GLN A 502 13.14 16.10 2.87
N TYR A 503 12.11 15.63 3.58
CA TYR A 503 10.75 16.12 3.40
C TYR A 503 10.64 17.55 3.93
N ASN A 504 9.88 18.37 3.20
CA ASN A 504 9.51 19.70 3.65
C ASN A 504 7.99 19.79 3.63
N ASP A 505 7.44 20.20 4.77
CA ASP A 505 6.01 20.35 4.96
C ASP A 505 5.57 21.71 4.47
N SER A 506 4.39 21.75 3.86
CA SER A 506 3.69 23.00 3.60
C SER A 506 3.26 23.66 4.91
N VAL A 507 2.84 24.92 4.80
CA VAL A 507 1.93 25.55 5.78
C VAL A 507 0.65 24.73 5.94
N ASP A 508 -0.13 25.02 6.98
CA ASP A 508 -1.38 24.31 7.26
C ASP A 508 -2.41 24.52 6.14
N LEU A 509 -2.91 23.41 5.59
CA LEU A 509 -3.89 23.33 4.51
C LEU A 509 -5.28 22.92 5.03
N ALA A 510 -5.51 22.91 6.34
CA ALA A 510 -6.75 22.45 6.96
C ALA A 510 -8.00 23.07 6.33
N GLY A 511 -8.00 24.37 6.02
CA GLY A 511 -9.14 25.06 5.38
C GLY A 511 -9.48 24.53 3.98
N ILE A 512 -8.46 24.23 3.17
CA ILE A 512 -8.63 23.63 1.83
C ILE A 512 -9.22 22.23 1.96
N VAL A 513 -8.63 21.39 2.82
CA VAL A 513 -9.11 20.02 3.05
C VAL A 513 -10.53 20.04 3.63
N GLN A 514 -10.82 20.96 4.56
CA GLN A 514 -12.13 21.15 5.16
C GLN A 514 -13.20 21.47 4.12
N GLU A 515 -12.90 22.33 3.15
CA GLU A 515 -13.82 22.65 2.07
C GLU A 515 -14.15 21.39 1.24
N ILE A 516 -13.13 20.62 0.85
CA ILE A 516 -13.30 19.40 0.05
C ILE A 516 -14.14 18.36 0.79
N VAL A 517 -13.85 18.08 2.08
CA VAL A 517 -14.58 17.05 2.86
C VAL A 517 -16.03 17.47 3.19
N ASN A 518 -16.36 18.75 3.02
CA ASN A 518 -17.71 19.28 3.17
C ASN A 518 -18.53 19.20 1.87
N LEU A 519 -17.89 18.96 0.72
CA LEU A 519 -18.57 18.92 -0.58
C LEU A 519 -19.66 17.82 -0.59
N PRO A 520 -20.81 18.07 -1.27
CA PRO A 520 -21.90 17.09 -1.36
C PRO A 520 -21.51 15.72 -1.91
N GLY A 521 -20.51 15.66 -2.78
CA GLY A 521 -20.00 14.43 -3.39
C GLY A 521 -18.95 13.70 -2.54
N TRP A 522 -18.50 14.27 -1.42
CA TRP A 522 -17.46 13.66 -0.60
C TRP A 522 -18.01 12.51 0.25
N ASN A 523 -17.32 11.38 0.21
CA ASN A 523 -17.54 10.22 1.06
C ASN A 523 -16.20 9.72 1.64
N SER A 524 -16.23 9.05 2.78
CA SER A 524 -15.03 8.33 3.24
C SER A 524 -14.60 7.33 2.16
N GLY A 525 -13.31 7.32 1.82
CA GLY A 525 -12.76 6.56 0.70
C GLY A 525 -12.72 7.32 -0.64
N SER A 526 -13.19 8.57 -0.70
CA SER A 526 -13.08 9.39 -1.92
C SER A 526 -11.65 9.85 -2.16
N SER A 527 -11.39 10.37 -3.35
CA SER A 527 -10.08 10.90 -3.74
C SER A 527 -10.00 12.40 -3.51
N LEU A 528 -8.93 12.88 -2.90
CA LEU A 528 -8.65 14.29 -2.66
C LEU A 528 -7.51 14.75 -3.56
N ALA A 529 -7.63 15.93 -4.18
CA ALA A 529 -6.53 16.53 -4.94
C ALA A 529 -6.19 17.94 -4.47
N ILE A 530 -4.89 18.21 -4.35
CA ILE A 530 -4.30 19.52 -4.01
C ILE A 530 -3.48 20.01 -5.21
N PHE A 531 -3.68 21.26 -5.58
CA PHE A 531 -2.91 21.98 -6.58
C PHE A 531 -1.98 22.97 -5.91
N ALA A 532 -0.73 23.01 -6.37
CA ALA A 532 0.29 23.93 -5.90
C ALA A 532 0.87 24.69 -7.09
N GLY A 533 0.32 25.88 -7.33
CA GLY A 533 0.72 26.78 -8.41
C GLY A 533 1.75 27.81 -7.94
N SER A 534 2.66 28.24 -8.82
CA SER A 534 3.62 29.29 -8.50
C SER A 534 3.98 30.14 -9.71
N GLU A 535 3.75 31.45 -9.63
CA GLU A 535 4.18 32.44 -10.63
C GLU A 535 5.64 32.90 -10.45
N SER A 536 6.30 32.42 -9.40
CA SER A 536 7.68 32.81 -9.09
C SER A 536 8.65 32.30 -10.16
N SER A 537 9.59 33.15 -10.61
CA SER A 537 10.66 32.73 -11.53
C SER A 537 11.71 31.79 -10.91
N PRO A 538 12.06 31.91 -9.60
CA PRO A 538 12.81 30.87 -8.90
C PRO A 538 12.05 29.54 -8.87
N TYR A 539 12.77 28.42 -8.77
CA TYR A 539 12.15 27.10 -8.74
C TYR A 539 12.75 26.17 -7.68
N ARG A 540 11.98 25.13 -7.32
CA ARG A 540 12.42 24.01 -6.47
C ARG A 540 12.03 22.70 -7.12
N LEU A 541 12.92 21.72 -7.07
CA LEU A 541 12.65 20.37 -7.56
C LEU A 541 12.28 19.46 -6.39
N ILE A 542 11.15 18.77 -6.54
CA ILE A 542 10.65 17.77 -5.60
C ILE A 542 10.56 16.41 -6.28
N ALA A 543 10.54 15.33 -5.49
CA ALA A 543 10.29 14.00 -6.01
C ALA A 543 8.83 13.82 -6.46
N ALA A 544 8.64 13.20 -7.62
CA ALA A 544 7.36 12.61 -8.05
C ALA A 544 7.19 11.20 -7.43
N GLN A 545 6.01 10.61 -7.52
CA GLN A 545 5.72 9.26 -7.04
C GLN A 545 6.67 8.22 -7.64
N ASP A 546 6.98 8.29 -8.93
CA ASP A 546 7.86 7.30 -9.58
C ASP A 546 9.38 7.54 -9.32
N TYR A 547 9.75 8.56 -8.54
CA TYR A 547 11.16 8.87 -8.27
C TYR A 547 11.84 7.78 -7.42
N LEU A 548 13.01 7.30 -7.88
CA LEU A 548 13.77 6.22 -7.25
C LEU A 548 12.86 5.02 -6.86
N THR A 549 12.02 4.57 -7.80
CA THR A 549 11.10 3.43 -7.62
C THR A 549 10.06 3.61 -6.51
N GLY A 550 9.57 4.84 -6.26
CA GLY A 550 8.53 5.07 -5.25
C GLY A 550 9.04 5.22 -3.84
N ARG A 551 10.34 5.52 -3.65
CA ARG A 551 10.94 5.60 -2.32
C ARG A 551 10.55 6.85 -1.53
N TYR A 552 10.23 7.94 -2.22
CA TYR A 552 9.96 9.25 -1.60
C TYR A 552 8.76 10.00 -2.24
N PRO A 553 7.57 9.39 -2.31
CA PRO A 553 6.40 10.03 -2.92
C PRO A 553 5.95 11.24 -2.08
N PRO A 554 5.27 12.24 -2.68
CA PRO A 554 4.56 13.25 -1.90
C PRO A 554 3.58 12.62 -0.91
N GLN A 555 3.48 13.23 0.28
CA GLN A 555 2.67 12.73 1.39
C GLN A 555 1.71 13.80 1.89
N LEU A 556 0.54 13.39 2.38
CA LEU A 556 -0.44 14.27 3.02
C LEU A 556 -0.69 13.77 4.44
N PHE A 557 -0.31 14.59 5.40
CA PHE A 557 -0.71 14.46 6.79
C PHE A 557 -2.05 15.15 6.99
N VAL A 558 -3.01 14.50 7.65
CA VAL A 558 -4.26 15.14 8.09
C VAL A 558 -4.59 14.71 9.51
N ARG A 559 -4.92 15.67 10.36
CA ARG A 559 -5.51 15.45 11.68
C ARG A 559 -6.95 15.95 11.69
N TYR A 560 -7.90 15.12 12.11
CA TYR A 560 -9.33 15.47 12.14
C TYR A 560 -10.06 14.90 13.35
N VAL A 561 -11.25 15.42 13.65
CA VAL A 561 -12.18 14.87 14.66
C VAL A 561 -13.55 14.60 14.03
N VAL A 562 -14.20 13.50 14.43
CA VAL A 562 -15.58 13.18 14.01
C VAL A 562 -16.56 13.67 15.06
N GLY A 563 -17.64 14.33 14.66
CA GLY A 563 -18.71 14.76 15.57
C GLY A 563 -18.31 15.77 16.65
N GLY A 564 -17.13 16.38 16.56
CA GLY A 564 -16.80 17.56 17.35
C GLY A 564 -17.59 18.76 16.85
N ASN A 565 -17.99 19.66 17.76
CA ASN A 565 -18.17 21.05 17.33
C ASN A 565 -16.90 21.46 16.58
N PRO A 566 -17.02 22.19 15.46
CA PRO A 566 -15.84 22.62 14.74
C PRO A 566 -14.85 23.24 15.73
N PRO A 567 -13.53 22.98 15.61
CA PRO A 567 -12.58 23.79 16.33
C PRO A 567 -12.97 25.23 16.07
N PRO A 568 -12.89 26.11 17.09
CA PRO A 568 -13.20 27.51 16.86
C PRO A 568 -12.43 27.90 15.59
N PRO A 569 -13.10 28.52 14.59
CA PRO A 569 -12.44 28.86 13.36
C PRO A 569 -11.11 29.55 13.73
N PRO A 570 -10.02 29.35 12.95
CA PRO A 570 -8.94 30.34 13.02
C PRO A 570 -9.64 31.70 13.03
N PRO A 571 -9.29 32.62 13.96
CA PRO A 571 -10.07 33.84 14.19
C PRO A 571 -10.48 34.37 12.83
N PRO A 572 -11.79 34.57 12.57
CA PRO A 572 -12.30 34.84 11.23
C PRO A 572 -11.36 35.84 10.59
N GLU A 573 -10.77 35.53 9.43
CA GLU A 573 -9.91 36.49 8.74
C GLU A 573 -10.70 37.79 8.75
N GLU A 574 -10.17 38.79 9.47
CA GLU A 574 -10.87 40.05 9.66
C GLU A 574 -11.21 40.55 8.25
N PRO A 575 -12.42 41.12 8.03
CA PRO A 575 -12.80 41.55 6.70
C PRO A 575 -11.66 42.24 5.94
N ALA A 576 -11.54 41.98 4.65
CA ALA A 576 -10.46 42.57 3.87
C ALA A 576 -11.00 43.05 2.53
N ILE A 577 -10.66 44.29 2.17
CA ILE A 577 -11.16 44.96 0.97
C ILE A 577 -10.48 44.37 -0.26
N GLY A 578 -11.23 43.65 -1.10
CA GLY A 578 -10.86 43.23 -2.44
C GLY A 578 -11.44 44.17 -3.50
N LEU A 579 -10.63 44.59 -4.49
CA LEU A 579 -11.02 45.52 -5.54
C LEU A 579 -10.58 44.98 -6.89
N ASN A 580 -11.50 44.90 -7.86
CA ASN A 580 -11.19 44.52 -9.23
C ASN A 580 -12.03 45.31 -10.23
N PRO A 581 -11.41 46.13 -11.11
CA PRO A 581 -9.99 46.46 -11.17
C PRO A 581 -9.52 47.34 -9.99
N SER A 582 -8.22 47.34 -9.68
CA SER A 582 -7.61 48.15 -8.61
C SER A 582 -7.10 49.53 -9.05
N SER A 583 -7.20 49.83 -10.35
CA SER A 583 -6.93 51.14 -10.94
C SER A 583 -7.81 51.34 -12.17
N LEU A 584 -8.15 52.58 -12.47
CA LEU A 584 -9.01 52.94 -13.59
C LEU A 584 -8.33 53.97 -14.49
N SER A 585 -8.66 53.93 -15.77
CA SER A 585 -8.24 54.94 -16.74
C SER A 585 -9.40 55.28 -17.66
N PHE A 586 -9.63 56.57 -17.85
CA PHE A 586 -10.64 57.14 -18.72
C PHE A 586 -9.98 58.05 -19.74
N THR A 587 -10.39 57.95 -20.99
CA THR A 587 -10.02 58.90 -22.06
C THR A 587 -11.31 59.39 -22.68
N ILE A 588 -11.62 60.68 -22.53
CA ILE A 588 -12.89 61.27 -23.02
C ILE A 588 -12.66 62.63 -23.66
N ALA A 589 -13.36 62.90 -24.78
CA ALA A 589 -13.29 64.18 -25.48
C ALA A 589 -14.18 65.26 -24.85
N GLU A 590 -15.42 64.91 -24.47
CA GLU A 590 -16.35 65.78 -23.74
C GLU A 590 -17.47 64.89 -23.13
N GLY A 591 -17.88 65.14 -21.89
CA GLY A 591 -18.96 64.41 -21.21
C GLY A 591 -18.47 63.51 -20.08
N GLY A 592 -19.06 62.32 -19.93
CA GLY A 592 -18.73 61.42 -18.82
C GLY A 592 -18.56 59.97 -19.23
N GLY A 593 -17.78 59.24 -18.44
CA GLY A 593 -17.56 57.80 -18.57
C GLY A 593 -17.79 57.11 -17.23
N ASN A 594 -18.13 55.83 -17.23
CA ASN A 594 -18.22 55.06 -15.99
C ASN A 594 -17.69 53.64 -16.17
N ILE A 595 -17.01 53.12 -15.14
CA ILE A 595 -16.49 51.76 -15.09
C ILE A 595 -16.98 51.12 -13.78
N PRO A 596 -17.64 49.94 -13.84
CA PRO A 596 -17.96 49.18 -12.65
C PRO A 596 -16.68 48.57 -12.06
N VAL A 597 -16.54 48.69 -10.74
CA VAL A 597 -15.53 48.01 -9.93
C VAL A 597 -16.24 47.04 -9.00
N THR A 598 -15.68 45.83 -8.95
CA THR A 598 -16.12 44.76 -8.07
C THR A 598 -15.43 44.94 -6.71
N LEU A 599 -16.23 45.09 -5.66
CA LEU A 599 -15.82 45.13 -4.27
C LEU A 599 -16.16 43.80 -3.60
N SER A 600 -15.18 43.11 -3.04
CA SER A 600 -15.39 41.86 -2.30
C SER A 600 -14.88 41.96 -0.87
N ASN A 601 -15.55 41.29 0.06
CA ASN A 601 -14.95 40.94 1.34
C ASN A 601 -14.08 39.69 1.10
N LEU A 602 -12.77 39.81 1.29
CA LEU A 602 -11.81 38.71 1.16
C LEU A 602 -11.69 37.89 2.45
N GLY A 603 -12.18 38.41 3.58
CA GLY A 603 -12.25 37.72 4.87
C GLY A 603 -13.68 37.27 5.21
N GLU A 604 -13.94 36.99 6.48
CA GLU A 604 -15.23 36.50 6.97
C GLU A 604 -16.06 37.61 7.65
N GLY A 605 -17.38 37.42 7.78
CA GLY A 605 -18.29 38.40 8.39
C GLY A 605 -18.85 39.45 7.43
N ALA A 606 -19.76 40.28 7.94
CA ALA A 606 -20.33 41.38 7.17
C ALA A 606 -19.39 42.59 7.20
N MET A 607 -18.96 43.06 6.03
CA MET A 607 -18.11 44.24 5.89
C MET A 607 -18.97 45.45 5.51
N SER A 608 -19.07 46.46 6.37
CA SER A 608 -19.71 47.72 6.02
C SER A 608 -18.68 48.64 5.39
N TRP A 609 -19.03 49.30 4.29
CA TRP A 609 -18.07 50.13 3.58
C TRP A 609 -18.67 51.47 3.18
N THR A 610 -17.79 52.46 3.06
CA THR A 610 -18.05 53.79 2.51
C THR A 610 -17.02 54.10 1.44
N ALA A 611 -17.43 54.81 0.40
CA ALA A 611 -16.57 55.25 -0.69
C ALA A 611 -16.60 56.78 -0.79
N SER A 612 -15.44 57.38 -0.91
CA SER A 612 -15.27 58.83 -1.11
C SER A 612 -14.30 59.13 -2.23
N VAL A 613 -14.45 60.28 -2.86
CA VAL A 613 -13.61 60.77 -3.96
C VAL A 613 -12.88 62.05 -3.52
N ASP A 614 -11.70 62.31 -4.08
CA ASP A 614 -10.90 63.50 -3.79
C ASP A 614 -11.00 64.61 -4.86
N GLN A 615 -11.62 64.32 -6.00
CA GLN A 615 -11.78 65.25 -7.13
C GLN A 615 -13.26 65.52 -7.46
N ASN A 616 -13.56 66.76 -7.84
CA ASN A 616 -14.93 67.20 -8.18
C ASN A 616 -15.45 66.62 -9.51
N TRP A 617 -14.56 66.20 -10.40
CA TRP A 617 -14.90 65.54 -11.67
C TRP A 617 -15.11 64.03 -11.52
N LEU A 618 -14.92 63.48 -10.31
CA LEU A 618 -15.05 62.06 -10.02
C LEU A 618 -16.27 61.81 -9.15
N THR A 619 -17.01 60.73 -9.42
CA THR A 619 -18.17 60.32 -8.62
C THR A 619 -18.15 58.81 -8.41
N VAL A 620 -18.72 58.35 -7.28
CA VAL A 620 -18.85 56.92 -6.96
C VAL A 620 -20.28 56.63 -6.49
N SER A 621 -20.87 55.55 -7.02
CA SER A 621 -22.24 55.14 -6.66
C SER A 621 -22.38 53.61 -6.65
N PRO A 622 -22.94 53.00 -5.58
CA PRO A 622 -23.33 53.64 -4.33
C PRO A 622 -22.11 54.08 -3.50
N ALA A 623 -22.26 55.13 -2.68
CA ALA A 623 -21.19 55.65 -1.82
C ALA A 623 -21.05 54.92 -0.47
N ALA A 624 -21.93 53.96 -0.19
CA ALA A 624 -21.85 53.08 0.97
C ALA A 624 -22.64 51.80 0.74
N GLY A 625 -22.31 50.74 1.47
CA GLY A 625 -23.03 49.47 1.42
C GLY A 625 -22.51 48.46 2.44
N THR A 626 -22.98 47.22 2.33
CA THR A 626 -22.53 46.09 3.14
C THR A 626 -22.27 44.88 2.24
N VAL A 627 -21.17 44.17 2.47
CA VAL A 627 -20.82 42.93 1.78
C VAL A 627 -20.85 41.79 2.80
N SER A 628 -21.91 40.98 2.76
CA SER A 628 -22.10 39.82 3.65
C SER A 628 -22.04 38.46 2.93
N SER A 629 -22.33 38.42 1.61
CA SER A 629 -22.16 37.25 0.74
C SER A 629 -22.10 37.68 -0.73
N GLY A 630 -21.04 37.30 -1.45
CA GLY A 630 -20.83 37.68 -2.86
C GLY A 630 -20.31 39.12 -3.05
N PRO A 631 -19.76 39.47 -4.22
CA PRO A 631 -19.21 40.80 -4.44
C PRO A 631 -20.30 41.88 -4.59
N ALA A 632 -20.03 43.07 -4.08
CA ALA A 632 -20.77 44.29 -4.40
C ALA A 632 -20.19 44.94 -5.65
N SER A 633 -21.04 45.63 -6.42
CA SER A 633 -20.59 46.45 -7.55
C SER A 633 -20.71 47.92 -7.18
N LEU A 634 -19.65 48.68 -7.42
CA LEU A 634 -19.63 50.13 -7.29
C LEU A 634 -19.23 50.75 -8.63
N ASN A 635 -19.96 51.76 -9.06
CA ASN A 635 -19.73 52.43 -10.34
C ASN A 635 -18.92 53.69 -10.09
N ILE A 636 -17.75 53.78 -10.72
CA ILE A 636 -16.90 54.96 -10.67
C ILE A 636 -17.07 55.70 -11.98
N ALA A 637 -17.55 56.94 -11.89
CA ALA A 637 -17.83 57.77 -13.05
C ALA A 637 -17.03 59.07 -13.03
N VAL A 638 -16.60 59.49 -14.21
CA VAL A 638 -15.89 60.75 -14.45
C VAL A 638 -16.77 61.69 -15.26
N ASP A 639 -16.62 63.00 -15.03
CA ASP A 639 -17.26 64.07 -15.81
C ASP A 639 -16.21 65.12 -16.17
N SER A 640 -15.92 65.28 -17.46
CA SER A 640 -14.94 66.26 -17.94
C SER A 640 -15.51 67.68 -18.07
N ALA A 641 -16.80 67.91 -17.75
CA ALA A 641 -17.41 69.23 -17.87
C ALA A 641 -16.63 70.30 -17.07
N GLY A 642 -16.11 71.30 -17.79
CA GLY A 642 -15.35 72.41 -17.20
C GLY A 642 -13.87 72.12 -16.93
N LEU A 643 -13.36 70.94 -17.30
CA LEU A 643 -11.93 70.65 -17.33
C LEU A 643 -11.33 71.08 -18.68
N SER A 644 -10.11 71.62 -18.64
CA SER A 644 -9.30 71.85 -19.85
C SER A 644 -8.78 70.52 -20.39
N SER A 645 -8.29 70.51 -21.64
CA SER A 645 -7.59 69.33 -22.15
C SER A 645 -6.32 69.04 -21.35
N GLY A 646 -6.10 67.78 -20.99
CA GLY A 646 -4.95 67.36 -20.20
C GLY A 646 -5.20 66.10 -19.39
N ASN A 647 -4.17 65.68 -18.65
CA ASN A 647 -4.23 64.52 -17.77
C ASN A 647 -4.57 64.95 -16.34
N TYR A 648 -5.55 64.28 -15.76
CA TYR A 648 -6.05 64.47 -14.41
C TYR A 648 -5.89 63.16 -13.63
N SER A 649 -5.57 63.28 -12.35
CA SER A 649 -5.48 62.14 -11.44
C SER A 649 -6.45 62.35 -10.28
N GLY A 650 -7.22 61.32 -9.97
CA GLY A 650 -8.11 61.27 -8.81
C GLY A 650 -7.98 59.94 -8.09
N THR A 651 -8.51 59.89 -6.87
CA THR A 651 -8.46 58.75 -5.98
C THR A 651 -9.86 58.47 -5.46
N VAL A 652 -10.30 57.21 -5.59
CA VAL A 652 -11.46 56.71 -4.84
C VAL A 652 -10.93 55.98 -3.61
N THR A 653 -11.35 56.39 -2.42
CA THR A 653 -10.99 55.76 -1.16
C THR A 653 -12.16 54.94 -0.65
N ILE A 654 -11.94 53.63 -0.45
CA ILE A 654 -12.87 52.71 0.17
C ILE A 654 -12.44 52.51 1.62
N PHE A 655 -13.32 52.87 2.55
CA PHE A 655 -13.12 52.69 3.98
C PHE A 655 -14.14 51.69 4.52
N SER A 656 -13.65 50.70 5.26
CA SER A 656 -14.44 49.78 6.08
C SER A 656 -13.87 49.75 7.50
N PRO A 657 -14.66 50.00 8.55
CA PRO A 657 -14.17 49.93 9.93
C PRO A 657 -13.88 48.49 10.38
N GLU A 658 -14.49 47.49 9.74
CA GLU A 658 -14.26 46.08 10.06
C GLU A 658 -13.08 45.48 9.28
N ALA A 659 -12.43 46.23 8.38
CA ALA A 659 -11.41 45.67 7.50
C ALA A 659 -9.95 46.05 7.80
N ASP A 660 -9.06 45.06 7.84
CA ASP A 660 -7.66 45.23 8.24
C ASP A 660 -6.81 46.05 7.28
N ASN A 661 -7.14 45.96 5.99
CA ASN A 661 -6.47 46.69 4.92
C ASN A 661 -7.19 48.00 4.55
N SER A 662 -8.01 48.52 5.47
CA SER A 662 -8.75 49.77 5.32
C SER A 662 -7.93 50.99 5.81
N PRO A 663 -7.99 52.13 5.09
CA PRO A 663 -8.66 52.33 3.82
C PRO A 663 -7.85 51.76 2.65
N LYS A 664 -8.54 51.35 1.58
CA LYS A 664 -7.94 50.95 0.31
C LYS A 664 -8.30 51.95 -0.79
N THR A 665 -7.39 52.22 -1.71
CA THR A 665 -7.58 53.24 -2.74
C THR A 665 -7.61 52.65 -4.16
N ILE A 666 -8.35 53.30 -5.04
CA ILE A 666 -8.36 53.08 -6.48
C ILE A 666 -7.81 54.35 -7.12
N ALA A 667 -6.68 54.23 -7.81
CA ALA A 667 -6.16 55.32 -8.61
C ALA A 667 -6.99 55.47 -9.90
N VAL A 668 -7.42 56.69 -10.22
CA VAL A 668 -8.19 57.03 -11.41
C VAL A 668 -7.40 58.03 -12.24
N ALA A 669 -6.98 57.61 -13.43
CA ALA A 669 -6.44 58.51 -14.44
C ALA A 669 -7.56 58.95 -15.39
N LEU A 670 -7.68 60.25 -15.65
CA LEU A 670 -8.58 60.82 -16.63
C LEU A 670 -7.76 61.64 -17.63
N SER A 671 -7.80 61.26 -18.90
CA SER A 671 -7.29 62.08 -19.99
C SER A 671 -8.46 62.78 -20.66
N VAL A 672 -8.51 64.11 -20.56
CA VAL A 672 -9.48 64.95 -21.27
C VAL A 672 -8.84 65.37 -22.58
N GLU A 673 -9.41 64.91 -23.68
CA GLU A 673 -8.88 65.26 -25.00
C GLU A 673 -9.20 66.72 -25.37
N PRO A 674 -8.36 67.39 -26.18
CA PRO A 674 -8.70 68.69 -26.73
C PRO A 674 -9.99 68.63 -27.56
N THR A 675 -11.00 69.43 -27.20
CA THR A 675 -12.11 69.75 -28.10
C THR A 675 -11.61 70.70 -29.18
N GLY A 676 -10.92 70.14 -30.19
CA GLY A 676 -10.39 70.87 -31.33
C GLY A 676 -10.05 69.93 -32.48
N GLY A 677 -10.86 70.01 -33.55
CA GLY A 677 -10.58 69.35 -34.83
C GLY A 677 -9.35 69.95 -35.52
N GLY A 678 -8.17 69.43 -35.21
CA GLY A 678 -7.04 69.49 -36.11
C GLY A 678 -7.22 68.45 -37.21
N ASP A 679 -7.04 68.84 -38.48
CA ASP A 679 -7.03 67.90 -39.59
C ASP A 679 -6.01 66.80 -39.31
N SER A 680 -6.44 65.54 -39.36
CA SER A 680 -5.55 64.39 -39.18
C SER A 680 -4.57 64.31 -40.36
N VAL A 681 -3.28 64.24 -40.07
CA VAL A 681 -2.21 64.04 -41.04
C VAL A 681 -1.90 62.55 -41.13
N GLU A 682 -2.01 61.97 -42.32
CA GLU A 682 -1.52 60.60 -42.60
C GLU A 682 -0.07 60.68 -43.10
N ALA A 683 0.84 59.98 -42.43
CA ALA A 683 2.23 59.83 -42.83
C ALA A 683 2.58 58.35 -43.03
N VAL A 684 3.29 58.05 -44.11
CA VAL A 684 3.72 56.68 -44.45
C VAL A 684 5.25 56.62 -44.43
N PHE A 685 5.78 55.77 -43.56
CA PHE A 685 7.21 55.52 -43.42
C PHE A 685 7.53 54.12 -43.98
N THR A 686 8.67 53.99 -44.64
CA THR A 686 9.11 52.72 -45.22
C THR A 686 10.53 52.44 -44.75
N VAL A 687 10.85 51.19 -44.45
CA VAL A 687 12.23 50.80 -44.13
C VAL A 687 13.11 50.96 -45.37
N THR A 688 14.24 51.65 -45.25
CA THR A 688 15.08 52.03 -46.41
C THR A 688 16.48 51.44 -46.41
N GLY A 689 17.00 51.00 -45.27
CA GLY A 689 18.37 50.50 -45.13
C GLY A 689 18.43 49.04 -44.70
N TRP A 690 19.44 48.32 -45.17
CA TRP A 690 19.79 46.96 -44.75
C TRP A 690 20.15 46.84 -43.25
N LYS A 691 20.41 47.97 -42.56
CA LYS A 691 20.60 48.00 -41.09
C LYS A 691 19.35 48.43 -40.33
N ASP A 692 18.25 48.61 -41.04
CA ASP A 692 17.00 49.11 -40.49
C ASP A 692 15.95 48.01 -40.35
N ASP A 693 16.22 46.79 -40.77
CA ASP A 693 15.41 45.63 -40.44
C ASP A 693 16.23 44.35 -40.34
N GLY A 694 15.67 43.36 -39.66
CA GLY A 694 16.35 42.09 -39.45
C GLY A 694 15.62 41.23 -38.43
N TRP A 695 16.07 39.99 -38.28
CA TRP A 695 15.55 39.07 -37.27
C TRP A 695 16.66 38.38 -36.51
N GLU A 696 16.34 37.93 -35.31
CA GLU A 696 17.27 37.34 -34.36
C GLU A 696 16.63 36.10 -33.72
N LYS A 697 17.43 35.03 -33.62
CA LYS A 697 17.16 33.89 -32.75
C LYS A 697 17.78 34.15 -31.38
N SER A 698 17.22 33.57 -30.32
CA SER A 698 17.53 33.78 -28.89
C SER A 698 18.97 33.42 -28.44
N SER A 699 19.99 33.60 -29.27
CA SER A 699 21.44 33.49 -29.02
C SER A 699 22.26 33.74 -30.31
N SER A 700 21.74 34.44 -31.33
CA SER A 700 22.42 34.63 -32.61
C SER A 700 22.58 36.10 -32.98
N TYR A 701 23.54 36.43 -33.82
CA TYR A 701 23.60 37.75 -34.46
C TYR A 701 22.31 38.02 -35.26
N PRO A 702 21.89 39.30 -35.39
CA PRO A 702 20.83 39.69 -36.31
C PRO A 702 21.16 39.25 -37.74
N ASP A 703 20.22 38.58 -38.40
CA ASP A 703 20.27 38.30 -39.82
C ASP A 703 19.61 39.47 -40.57
N LEU A 704 20.43 40.16 -41.38
CA LEU A 704 20.08 41.40 -42.07
C LEU A 704 19.94 41.21 -43.59
N ASP A 705 19.99 39.97 -44.09
CA ASP A 705 19.92 39.65 -45.54
C ASP A 705 18.69 38.77 -45.83
N GLY A 706 17.89 39.14 -46.83
CA GLY A 706 16.81 38.29 -47.33
C GLY A 706 15.41 38.51 -46.72
N SER A 707 14.75 37.43 -46.29
CA SER A 707 13.38 37.48 -45.75
C SER A 707 13.38 37.45 -44.23
N ILE A 708 12.55 38.28 -43.59
CA ILE A 708 12.47 38.39 -42.12
C ILE A 708 11.52 37.32 -41.57
N THR A 709 11.95 36.61 -40.52
CA THR A 709 11.13 35.58 -39.87
C THR A 709 10.40 36.16 -38.66
N VAL A 710 9.06 36.02 -38.61
CA VAL A 710 8.22 36.57 -37.53
C VAL A 710 7.85 35.54 -36.46
N GLY A 711 7.73 34.25 -36.81
CA GLY A 711 7.34 33.17 -35.87
C GLY A 711 8.51 32.45 -35.21
N MET A 712 8.25 31.26 -34.64
CA MET A 712 9.24 30.39 -33.98
C MET A 712 9.92 30.95 -32.71
N ASP A 713 9.22 31.82 -31.99
CA ASP A 713 9.73 32.50 -30.78
C ASP A 713 10.97 33.36 -31.09
N LEU A 714 10.95 33.99 -32.26
CA LEU A 714 12.03 34.84 -32.77
C LEU A 714 11.67 36.32 -32.60
N TRP A 715 12.71 37.14 -32.46
CA TRP A 715 12.58 38.59 -32.46
C TRP A 715 12.91 39.15 -33.83
N ASN A 716 12.18 40.16 -34.28
CA ASN A 716 12.54 40.94 -35.45
C ASN A 716 12.29 42.42 -35.20
N VAL A 717 12.90 43.26 -36.03
CA VAL A 717 12.86 44.71 -35.88
C VAL A 717 12.69 45.38 -37.22
N HIS A 718 12.01 46.51 -37.18
CA HIS A 718 11.87 47.42 -38.30
C HIS A 718 12.02 48.86 -37.82
N ARG A 719 13.04 49.52 -38.34
CA ARG A 719 13.45 50.89 -38.02
C ARG A 719 13.04 51.81 -39.16
N PHE A 720 12.28 52.83 -38.81
CA PHE A 720 11.83 53.88 -39.71
C PHE A 720 12.65 55.14 -39.44
N ILE A 721 13.34 55.66 -40.45
CA ILE A 721 14.17 56.87 -40.32
C ILE A 721 13.42 58.11 -40.80
N ASN A 722 13.86 59.29 -40.35
CA ASN A 722 13.26 60.57 -40.73
C ASN A 722 11.75 60.63 -40.46
N VAL A 723 11.32 60.11 -39.30
CA VAL A 723 9.89 60.06 -38.94
C VAL A 723 9.39 61.48 -38.71
N SER A 724 8.45 61.94 -39.54
CA SER A 724 7.98 63.34 -39.57
C SER A 724 6.99 63.70 -38.47
N ILE A 725 6.67 62.77 -37.56
CA ILE A 725 5.70 62.97 -36.49
C ILE A 725 6.32 63.93 -35.45
N PRO A 726 5.70 65.10 -35.18
CA PRO A 726 6.21 66.04 -34.19
C PRO A 726 6.05 65.53 -32.75
N TYR A 727 6.89 66.04 -31.86
CA TYR A 727 6.77 65.79 -30.42
C TYR A 727 5.39 66.20 -29.90
N GLY A 728 4.76 65.31 -29.15
CA GLY A 728 3.44 65.53 -28.57
C GLY A 728 2.27 65.35 -29.55
N ALA A 729 2.51 64.84 -30.76
CA ALA A 729 1.43 64.50 -31.68
C ALA A 729 0.52 63.43 -31.06
N ARG A 730 -0.80 63.62 -31.22
CA ARG A 730 -1.79 62.61 -30.85
C ARG A 730 -1.92 61.60 -31.98
N ILE A 731 -1.71 60.31 -31.69
CA ILE A 731 -1.82 59.28 -32.72
C ILE A 731 -3.27 58.81 -32.83
N VAL A 732 -3.87 58.99 -34.01
CA VAL A 732 -5.26 58.58 -34.30
C VAL A 732 -5.32 57.10 -34.68
N SER A 733 -4.37 56.64 -35.48
CA SER A 733 -4.20 55.23 -35.84
C SER A 733 -2.77 55.00 -36.32
N ALA A 734 -2.22 53.82 -36.09
CA ALA A 734 -0.95 53.41 -36.66
C ALA A 734 -1.01 51.94 -37.09
N GLU A 735 -0.67 51.63 -38.33
CA GLU A 735 -0.70 50.26 -38.82
C GLU A 735 0.60 49.94 -39.55
N MET A 736 1.10 48.74 -39.32
CA MET A 736 2.29 48.24 -39.98
C MET A 736 1.90 47.20 -41.03
N THR A 737 2.36 47.39 -42.26
CA THR A 737 2.07 46.53 -43.40
C THR A 737 3.34 45.88 -43.92
N PHE A 738 3.31 44.56 -44.10
CA PHE A 738 4.43 43.77 -44.62
C PHE A 738 3.99 43.02 -45.87
N TYR A 739 4.90 42.86 -46.83
CA TYR A 739 4.70 41.84 -47.85
C TYR A 739 5.06 40.48 -47.26
N THR A 740 4.13 39.54 -47.32
CA THR A 740 4.26 38.20 -46.78
C THR A 740 4.53 37.19 -47.89
N TYR A 741 5.39 36.21 -47.62
CA TYR A 741 5.62 35.06 -48.48
C TYR A 741 4.94 33.81 -47.92
N SER A 742 4.33 33.01 -48.78
CA SER A 742 3.67 31.76 -48.40
C SER A 742 4.67 30.82 -47.74
N SER A 743 4.43 30.47 -46.48
CA SER A 743 5.19 29.44 -45.77
C SER A 743 4.26 28.25 -45.47
N GLY A 744 4.77 27.03 -45.65
CA GLY A 744 4.00 25.78 -45.52
C GLY A 744 3.58 25.39 -44.10
N GLY A 745 3.39 26.34 -43.18
CA GLY A 745 3.01 26.08 -41.79
C GLY A 745 1.50 26.22 -41.54
N SER A 746 0.81 25.14 -41.16
CA SER A 746 -0.62 25.15 -40.78
C SER A 746 -0.90 25.63 -39.34
N LYS A 747 0.14 25.96 -38.57
CA LYS A 747 0.01 26.39 -37.17
C LYS A 747 -0.37 27.88 -37.08
N PRO A 748 -1.23 28.29 -36.14
CA PRO A 748 -1.45 29.70 -35.82
C PRO A 748 -0.15 30.41 -35.44
N LEU A 749 -0.04 31.69 -35.76
CA LEU A 749 1.04 32.60 -35.37
C LEU A 749 0.47 33.63 -34.39
N ASP A 750 1.06 33.76 -33.21
CA ASP A 750 0.76 34.87 -32.29
C ASP A 750 1.85 35.93 -32.43
N ILE A 751 1.48 37.21 -32.48
CA ILE A 751 2.42 38.32 -32.70
C ILE A 751 2.24 39.36 -31.61
N THR A 752 3.34 39.83 -31.03
CA THR A 752 3.36 40.98 -30.12
C THR A 752 4.23 42.08 -30.69
N PHE A 753 3.67 43.29 -30.80
CA PHE A 753 4.36 44.49 -31.26
C PHE A 753 4.74 45.37 -30.07
N TYR A 754 5.99 45.80 -30.05
CA TYR A 754 6.53 46.78 -29.11
C TYR A 754 7.19 47.91 -29.88
N GLY A 755 7.31 49.06 -29.25
CA GLY A 755 8.21 50.12 -29.66
C GLY A 755 9.57 49.94 -28.99
N GLU A 756 10.64 50.42 -29.61
CA GLU A 756 11.88 50.64 -28.87
C GLU A 756 11.71 51.88 -27.96
N ASN A 757 12.02 51.73 -26.68
CA ASN A 757 11.81 52.74 -25.64
C ASN A 757 12.92 53.81 -25.64
N VAL A 758 13.17 54.41 -26.80
CA VAL A 758 14.17 55.45 -27.02
C VAL A 758 13.60 56.49 -27.99
N SER A 759 14.02 57.74 -27.84
CA SER A 759 13.50 58.84 -28.66
C SER A 759 14.16 58.96 -30.03
N ASN A 760 15.29 58.28 -30.26
CA ASN A 760 15.94 58.19 -31.56
C ASN A 760 16.71 56.86 -31.68
N ALA A 761 16.08 55.86 -32.30
CA ALA A 761 16.62 54.52 -32.38
C ALA A 761 17.91 54.45 -33.21
N GLN A 762 18.89 53.66 -32.75
CA GLN A 762 20.14 53.44 -33.48
C GLN A 762 19.97 52.33 -34.54
N PRO A 763 20.69 52.39 -35.68
CA PRO A 763 20.69 51.31 -36.66
C PRO A 763 21.25 50.02 -36.05
N LEU A 764 20.96 48.86 -36.66
CA LEU A 764 21.51 47.59 -36.22
C LEU A 764 23.03 47.57 -36.38
N ASP A 765 23.70 47.07 -35.35
CA ASP A 765 25.16 47.09 -35.23
C ASP A 765 25.81 45.70 -35.35
N TYR A 766 24.98 44.66 -35.59
CA TYR A 766 25.39 43.25 -35.67
C TYR A 766 25.96 42.69 -34.37
N ALA A 767 25.72 43.31 -33.21
CA ALA A 767 26.01 42.70 -31.93
C ALA A 767 25.05 41.53 -31.67
N ASN A 768 25.52 40.54 -30.91
CA ASN A 768 24.64 39.48 -30.41
C ASN A 768 23.57 40.11 -29.52
N ARG A 769 22.30 39.78 -29.71
CA ARG A 769 21.16 40.32 -28.93
C ARG A 769 20.78 41.77 -29.15
N ASP A 770 21.27 42.37 -30.24
CA ASP A 770 20.92 43.74 -30.64
C ASP A 770 19.40 43.94 -30.81
N ILE A 771 18.61 42.91 -31.16
CA ILE A 771 17.15 43.07 -31.27
C ILE A 771 16.46 42.76 -29.93
N SER A 772 16.71 41.57 -29.39
CA SER A 772 15.98 41.06 -28.23
C SER A 772 16.25 41.84 -26.93
N GLU A 773 17.43 42.45 -26.78
CA GLU A 773 17.80 43.24 -25.58
C GLU A 773 17.42 44.72 -25.67
N ARG A 774 16.93 45.22 -26.82
CA ARG A 774 16.42 46.59 -26.93
C ARG A 774 15.31 46.84 -25.92
N ALA A 775 15.37 47.99 -25.27
CA ALA A 775 14.37 48.42 -24.30
C ALA A 775 13.02 48.57 -24.99
N LYS A 776 11.97 47.99 -24.43
CA LYS A 776 10.62 47.96 -25.02
C LYS A 776 9.74 49.02 -24.36
N THR A 777 8.82 49.59 -25.13
CA THR A 777 7.73 50.42 -24.59
C THR A 777 6.90 49.62 -23.58
N SER A 778 6.27 50.31 -22.65
CA SER A 778 5.32 49.71 -21.69
C SER A 778 4.04 49.29 -22.40
N SER A 779 3.63 50.06 -23.41
CA SER A 779 2.57 49.75 -24.35
C SER A 779 3.04 48.66 -25.32
N SER A 780 2.17 47.70 -25.56
CA SER A 780 2.38 46.64 -26.56
C SER A 780 1.04 46.23 -27.16
N VAL A 781 1.07 45.70 -28.37
CA VAL A 781 -0.14 45.23 -29.08
C VAL A 781 0.02 43.74 -29.34
N PHE A 782 -0.89 42.94 -28.77
CA PHE A 782 -0.91 41.50 -28.93
C PHE A 782 -1.99 41.07 -29.93
N GLN A 783 -1.60 40.28 -30.92
CA GLN A 783 -2.48 39.77 -31.97
C GLN A 783 -2.37 38.23 -32.05
N PRO A 784 -3.31 37.50 -31.40
CA PRO A 784 -3.28 36.04 -31.37
C PRO A 784 -3.87 35.42 -32.64
N GLY A 785 -3.45 34.19 -32.94
CA GLY A 785 -4.17 33.29 -33.83
C GLY A 785 -4.12 33.66 -35.31
N VAL A 786 -3.07 34.34 -35.78
CA VAL A 786 -2.93 34.76 -37.17
C VAL A 786 -2.78 33.52 -38.08
N THR A 787 -3.85 33.21 -38.81
CA THR A 787 -3.97 32.03 -39.68
C THR A 787 -3.94 32.39 -41.17
N ASN A 788 -4.35 33.61 -41.53
CA ASN A 788 -4.36 34.10 -42.90
C ASN A 788 -2.99 34.70 -43.29
N TRP A 789 -2.07 33.84 -43.73
CA TRP A 789 -0.74 34.25 -44.20
C TRP A 789 -0.51 33.79 -45.65
N SER A 790 -1.18 34.45 -46.59
CA SER A 790 -1.06 34.21 -48.04
C SER A 790 -0.10 35.18 -48.69
N ASN A 791 0.52 34.81 -49.81
CA ASN A 791 1.33 35.74 -50.62
C ASN A 791 0.58 37.06 -50.88
N GLY A 792 1.07 38.16 -50.31
CA GLY A 792 0.40 39.46 -50.39
C GLY A 792 0.76 40.38 -49.21
N TYR A 793 0.12 41.55 -49.17
CA TYR A 793 0.28 42.46 -48.03
C TYR A 793 -0.58 42.02 -46.86
N TRP A 794 0.02 42.00 -45.67
CA TRP A 794 -0.66 41.77 -44.40
C TRP A 794 -0.46 42.99 -43.51
N THR A 795 -1.51 43.40 -42.81
CA THR A 795 -1.56 44.60 -41.97
C THR A 795 -1.77 44.20 -40.51
N SER A 796 -1.03 44.82 -39.60
CA SER A 796 -1.13 44.61 -38.16
C SER A 796 -2.44 45.14 -37.58
N ALA A 797 -2.74 44.77 -36.33
CA ALA A 797 -3.63 45.56 -35.48
C ALA A 797 -3.08 46.98 -35.26
N ASP A 798 -3.96 47.88 -34.78
CA ASP A 798 -3.61 49.29 -34.52
C ASP A 798 -2.52 49.40 -33.43
N LEU A 799 -1.43 50.07 -33.79
CA LEU A 799 -0.22 50.32 -33.00
C LEU A 799 -0.21 51.73 -32.41
N SER A 800 -1.32 52.48 -32.48
CA SER A 800 -1.43 53.87 -32.05
C SER A 800 -0.83 54.12 -30.67
N THR A 801 -1.15 53.29 -29.67
CA THR A 801 -0.64 53.38 -28.29
C THR A 801 0.88 53.21 -28.20
N VAL A 802 1.45 52.31 -29.02
CA VAL A 802 2.89 52.05 -29.07
C VAL A 802 3.63 53.24 -29.68
N ILE A 803 3.12 53.79 -30.78
CA ILE A 803 3.71 54.97 -31.44
C ILE A 803 3.58 56.20 -30.54
N GLU A 804 2.41 56.37 -29.92
CA GLU A 804 2.11 57.49 -29.04
C GLU A 804 3.05 57.55 -27.83
N GLU A 805 3.36 56.41 -27.20
CA GLU A 805 4.34 56.35 -26.10
C GLU A 805 5.74 56.84 -26.51
N ILE A 806 6.15 56.62 -27.76
CA ILE A 806 7.46 57.06 -28.26
C ILE A 806 7.44 58.57 -28.55
N VAL A 807 6.45 59.06 -29.29
CA VAL A 807 6.40 60.47 -29.73
C VAL A 807 6.06 61.46 -28.62
N GLN A 808 5.55 60.95 -27.48
CA GLN A 808 5.31 61.72 -26.26
C GLN A 808 6.55 61.84 -25.34
N LYS A 809 7.67 61.20 -25.67
CA LYS A 809 8.91 61.35 -24.90
C LYS A 809 9.46 62.77 -25.03
N GLY A 810 9.82 63.39 -23.91
CA GLY A 810 10.22 64.81 -23.85
C GLY A 810 11.43 65.18 -24.74
N ASP A 811 12.22 64.20 -25.15
CA ASP A 811 13.38 64.32 -26.05
C ASP A 811 13.11 63.80 -27.47
N TRP A 812 11.87 63.44 -27.82
CA TRP A 812 11.45 63.13 -29.19
C TRP A 812 11.48 64.38 -30.07
N ALA A 813 11.88 64.22 -31.33
CA ALA A 813 11.86 65.27 -32.33
C ALA A 813 11.47 64.70 -33.70
N ALA A 814 10.73 65.48 -34.50
CA ALA A 814 10.48 65.14 -35.90
C ALA A 814 11.82 64.99 -36.64
N GLY A 815 11.97 63.92 -37.40
CA GLY A 815 13.21 63.51 -38.05
C GLY A 815 13.95 62.37 -37.32
N ASN A 816 13.59 62.07 -36.07
CA ASN A 816 14.17 60.93 -35.35
C ASN A 816 13.76 59.59 -35.98
N ALA A 817 14.51 58.54 -35.64
CA ALA A 817 14.18 57.18 -36.03
C ALA A 817 13.33 56.47 -34.97
N LEU A 818 12.33 55.71 -35.44
CA LEU A 818 11.42 54.91 -34.62
C LEU A 818 11.61 53.42 -34.96
N CYS A 819 11.72 52.57 -33.94
CA CYS A 819 11.80 51.12 -34.12
C CYS A 819 10.53 50.43 -33.61
N ILE A 820 10.03 49.49 -34.41
CA ILE A 820 9.05 48.48 -33.99
C ILE A 820 9.77 47.16 -33.80
N LEU A 821 9.67 46.61 -32.59
CA LEU A 821 10.18 45.30 -32.20
C LEU A 821 9.01 44.31 -32.21
N ILE A 822 9.18 43.18 -32.88
CA ILE A 822 8.14 42.19 -33.05
C ILE A 822 8.64 40.87 -32.48
N HIS A 823 7.83 40.27 -31.61
CA HIS A 823 8.05 38.91 -31.13
C HIS A 823 6.88 38.05 -31.59
N GLY A 824 7.17 36.95 -32.30
CA GLY A 824 6.12 36.03 -32.72
C GLY A 824 6.41 34.58 -32.37
N SER A 825 5.37 33.90 -31.88
CA SER A 825 5.39 32.50 -31.48
C SER A 825 4.53 31.64 -32.42
N GLY A 826 4.86 30.36 -32.55
CA GLY A 826 4.17 29.45 -33.47
C GLY A 826 4.89 29.25 -34.80
N GLY A 827 4.14 29.03 -35.89
CA GLY A 827 4.73 28.62 -37.18
C GLY A 827 5.58 29.71 -37.85
N PRO A 828 6.70 29.36 -38.54
CA PRO A 828 7.50 30.35 -39.25
C PRO A 828 6.71 31.03 -40.33
N ARG A 829 6.79 32.36 -40.36
CA ARG A 829 6.28 33.23 -41.42
C ARG A 829 7.38 34.13 -41.91
N TYR A 830 7.41 34.37 -43.20
CA TYR A 830 8.43 35.18 -43.86
C TYR A 830 7.81 36.47 -44.39
N THR A 831 8.48 37.59 -44.11
CA THR A 831 8.15 38.92 -44.64
C THR A 831 9.31 39.47 -45.48
N GLY A 832 9.02 40.45 -46.34
CA GLY A 832 10.06 41.16 -47.08
C GLY A 832 10.93 42.04 -46.19
N ALA A 833 12.24 42.01 -46.42
CA ALA A 833 13.18 42.99 -45.86
C ALA A 833 13.43 44.17 -46.81
N ALA A 834 14.18 45.16 -46.33
CA ALA A 834 14.46 46.41 -47.00
C ALA A 834 15.13 46.25 -48.37
N ASP A 835 16.00 45.26 -48.50
CA ASP A 835 16.79 44.94 -49.70
C ASP A 835 15.97 44.31 -50.85
N ASN A 836 14.79 43.76 -50.56
CA ASN A 836 14.03 42.89 -51.47
C ASN A 836 12.89 43.61 -52.23
N SER A 837 12.97 44.93 -52.43
CA SER A 837 11.97 45.77 -53.13
C SER A 837 10.56 45.81 -52.51
N ARG A 838 10.35 45.13 -51.38
CA ARG A 838 9.07 45.01 -50.65
C ARG A 838 9.23 45.23 -49.14
N PRO A 839 9.81 46.36 -48.71
CA PRO A 839 10.02 46.71 -47.31
C PRO A 839 8.70 46.82 -46.54
N ALA A 840 8.80 46.67 -45.21
CA ALA A 840 7.72 47.01 -44.31
C ALA A 840 7.39 48.51 -44.37
N ARG A 841 6.10 48.82 -44.21
CA ARG A 841 5.56 50.18 -44.17
C ARG A 841 4.84 50.43 -42.85
N LEU A 842 5.04 51.59 -42.26
CA LEU A 842 4.28 52.07 -41.11
C LEU A 842 3.45 53.27 -41.57
N THR A 843 2.13 53.14 -41.51
CA THR A 843 1.18 54.21 -41.80
C THR A 843 0.69 54.76 -40.47
N VAL A 844 0.85 56.06 -40.23
CA VAL A 844 0.42 56.71 -39.00
C VAL A 844 -0.45 57.90 -39.34
N THR A 845 -1.68 57.89 -38.83
CA THR A 845 -2.56 59.04 -38.83
C THR A 845 -2.44 59.72 -37.48
N TYR A 846 -2.09 61.00 -37.47
CA TYR A 846 -1.89 61.75 -36.23
C TYR A 846 -2.45 63.16 -36.35
N ILE A 847 -2.71 63.78 -35.22
CA ILE A 847 -3.05 65.19 -35.12
C ILE A 847 -1.83 65.89 -34.52
N ALA A 848 -1.29 66.86 -35.24
CA ALA A 848 -0.15 67.64 -34.75
C ALA A 848 -0.55 68.41 -33.47
N PRO A 849 0.38 68.62 -32.53
CA PRO A 849 0.14 69.35 -31.28
C PRO A 849 -0.39 70.77 -31.47
#